data_AF-A0A075R7J2-F1
#
_entry.id   AF-A0A075R7J2-F1
#
_cell.length_a   1.000
_cell.length_b   1.000
_cell.length_c   1.000
_cell.angle_alpha   90.00
_cell.angle_beta   90.00
_cell.angle_gamma   90.00
#
_symmetry.space_group_name_H-M   'P 1'
#
loop_
_entity.id
_entity.type
_entity.pdbx_description
1 polymer ?
#
loop_
_entity_poly.entity_id
_entity_poly.type
_entity_poly.pdbx_seq_one_letter_code
_entity_poly.pdbx_strand_id
1 'polypeptide(L)'
;MNRREEQTVLDKIKEWQKTNGNLHVTEVEAIVALQYIEEKREQLLHILTQDSDEQIEQKQMVGVEQAELDQAEATVLTILAQIRWRKTQQISLVEEWLKKARKLDPDSKQAASLQADMYLHSLLQSSKETAQFPAMRETDNAATRKKVTAQFVSQIQERLDDLVNWEDILQAGTQAAQLSANTLLQQKYKSLREGTLELEEALILLHKEAQKYADSVQGLFYSSELLARLQQANKNLQEIEQSIREQLTPTQAEADLQDELPAMEQIDQLVGLADMKKRVKQLAQFLQYQRIRTEKGWELADPIELHAVLMGNPGTGKTTLARLLATLYHELGLLERAEVIEVDRSQLVGAYVGQSEQRTMEVIKKAVGGVLFIDEAYSLKRAESSDSDYGQVVIDTLVSAMTSGEYSGRFVVILAGYPEEMRNFLRANPGLRSRFPESNHFTLPDFTTDELLQVAEQVAERNDFILRPDTKISIQQRLERERVDETFGNARTAKNIILDAIFAKGSHVGDTEAMKIPDFTILTPADVEAHLSGKEVQINTLSAKQRLEQMIGLAEMKAELTKVAAFVSIQRSRQKNGLPAVPVELHAVFTGNPGTGKTTVAQLYAQILQEVGYLKRGHLVTVGRADLVANYVGQTASKTKRKMKEALGGVLFIDEAYALMSTSENDYGHEAINTLVEEISKHGENLVVVLAGYPYDMQKFIDSNPGLSSRFKKYFRFPDYTASELLSIITQFIQDNSYEVTDDTQECLAEQLGTWSEQGRIKGNGRFAKNLVQEAMQEQALRLAAAEKSDWTKEDLRLLTWEDFSKAIERIMPAK
;
A
#
# COMPACT_ATOMS: atom_id res chain seq x y z
N MET A 1 18.60 -22.87 1.04
CA MET A 1 19.71 -22.05 1.61
C MET A 1 21.05 -22.47 1.00
N ASN A 2 22.05 -21.60 1.00
CA ASN A 2 23.45 -22.01 0.71
C ASN A 2 24.08 -22.66 1.96
N ARG A 3 25.05 -23.58 1.80
CA ARG A 3 25.72 -24.30 2.93
C ARG A 3 26.27 -23.40 4.04
N ARG A 4 26.68 -22.16 3.73
CA ARG A 4 27.14 -21.18 4.74
C ARG A 4 25.99 -20.65 5.61
N GLU A 5 24.82 -20.46 5.04
CA GLU A 5 23.62 -19.99 5.76
C GLU A 5 23.12 -21.10 6.69
N GLU A 6 23.16 -22.36 6.26
CA GLU A 6 22.75 -23.53 7.06
C GLU A 6 23.59 -23.68 8.34
N GLN A 7 24.92 -23.54 8.20
CA GLN A 7 25.82 -23.59 9.35
C GLN A 7 25.55 -22.44 10.34
N THR A 8 25.24 -21.25 9.81
CA THR A 8 24.96 -20.06 10.63
C THR A 8 23.67 -20.22 11.44
N VAL A 9 22.63 -20.83 10.86
CA VAL A 9 21.36 -21.09 11.57
C VAL A 9 21.54 -22.15 12.66
N LEU A 10 22.28 -23.22 12.38
CA LEU A 10 22.62 -24.26 13.38
C LEU A 10 23.41 -23.69 14.57
N ASP A 11 24.39 -22.83 14.30
CA ASP A 11 25.21 -22.21 15.34
C ASP A 11 24.36 -21.25 16.21
N LYS A 12 23.43 -20.49 15.60
CA LYS A 12 22.46 -19.65 16.31
C LYS A 12 21.49 -20.46 17.18
N ILE A 13 20.91 -21.55 16.67
CA ILE A 13 20.03 -22.42 17.45
C ILE A 13 20.76 -22.98 18.68
N LYS A 14 22.01 -23.44 18.50
CA LYS A 14 22.85 -23.93 19.61
C LYS A 14 23.19 -22.83 20.61
N GLU A 15 23.36 -21.59 20.14
CA GLU A 15 23.56 -20.42 21.00
C GLU A 15 22.29 -20.08 21.79
N TRP A 16 21.10 -20.15 21.18
CA TRP A 16 19.82 -19.93 21.84
C TRP A 16 19.53 -20.97 22.92
N GLN A 17 19.83 -22.24 22.63
CA GLN A 17 19.76 -23.34 23.60
C GLN A 17 20.69 -23.09 24.80
N LYS A 18 21.91 -22.57 24.57
CA LYS A 18 22.88 -22.27 25.64
C LYS A 18 22.53 -21.05 26.48
N THR A 19 21.97 -20.02 25.85
CA THR A 19 21.65 -18.73 26.50
C THR A 19 20.26 -18.71 27.12
N ASN A 20 19.54 -19.82 27.05
CA ASN A 20 18.15 -19.92 27.47
C ASN A 20 17.22 -18.87 26.84
N GLY A 21 17.43 -18.50 25.57
CA GLY A 21 16.59 -17.52 24.88
C GLY A 21 16.76 -16.05 25.32
N ASN A 22 17.76 -15.73 26.15
CA ASN A 22 18.00 -14.35 26.65
C ASN A 22 18.69 -13.40 25.66
N LEU A 23 18.92 -13.82 24.40
CA LEU A 23 19.42 -12.95 23.34
C LEU A 23 18.27 -12.17 22.71
N HIS A 24 18.54 -10.97 22.18
CA HIS A 24 17.60 -10.24 21.32
C HIS A 24 17.38 -11.02 20.01
N VAL A 25 16.54 -12.05 20.06
CA VAL A 25 16.12 -12.84 18.91
C VAL A 25 14.92 -12.17 18.27
N THR A 26 15.02 -11.89 16.98
CA THR A 26 13.88 -11.36 16.22
C THR A 26 12.92 -12.47 15.83
N GLU A 27 11.64 -12.16 15.69
CA GLU A 27 10.62 -13.12 15.22
C GLU A 27 11.02 -13.73 13.87
N VAL A 28 11.64 -12.90 13.02
CA VAL A 28 12.18 -13.26 11.72
C VAL A 28 13.21 -14.38 11.81
N GLU A 29 14.20 -14.23 12.69
CA GLU A 29 15.25 -15.22 12.87
C GLU A 29 14.70 -16.56 13.36
N ALA A 30 13.71 -16.53 14.24
CA ALA A 30 13.08 -17.72 14.77
C ALA A 30 12.23 -18.47 13.72
N ILE A 31 11.47 -17.75 12.88
CA ILE A 31 10.70 -18.39 11.77
C ILE A 31 11.64 -19.02 10.74
N VAL A 32 12.73 -18.34 10.38
CA VAL A 32 13.74 -18.90 9.45
C VAL A 32 14.39 -20.16 10.02
N ALA A 33 14.69 -20.16 11.33
CA ALA A 33 15.20 -21.34 12.01
C ALA A 33 14.19 -22.51 12.00
N LEU A 34 12.90 -22.22 12.19
CA LEU A 34 11.84 -23.22 12.14
C LEU A 34 11.72 -23.86 10.75
N GLN A 35 11.75 -23.05 9.69
CA GLN A 35 11.74 -23.54 8.30
C GLN A 35 12.93 -24.45 8.02
N TYR A 36 14.13 -24.05 8.47
CA TYR A 36 15.32 -24.88 8.30
C TYR A 36 15.19 -26.25 8.99
N ILE A 37 14.61 -26.29 10.19
CA ILE A 37 14.34 -27.53 10.92
C ILE A 37 13.35 -28.41 10.15
N GLU A 38 12.27 -27.83 9.60
CA GLU A 38 11.29 -28.55 8.78
C GLU A 38 11.92 -29.14 7.51
N GLU A 39 12.71 -28.35 6.77
CA GLU A 39 13.43 -28.80 5.57
C GLU A 39 14.39 -29.95 5.88
N LYS A 40 15.11 -29.87 7.01
CA LYS A 40 16.00 -30.95 7.48
C LYS A 40 15.23 -32.21 7.87
N ARG A 41 14.07 -32.06 8.51
CA ARG A 41 13.20 -33.19 8.86
C ARG A 41 12.69 -33.91 7.60
N GLU A 42 12.30 -33.17 6.57
CA GLU A 42 11.90 -33.77 5.28
C GLU A 42 13.05 -34.50 4.59
N GLN A 43 14.27 -33.95 4.61
CA GLN A 43 15.47 -34.61 4.08
C GLN A 43 15.75 -35.93 4.81
N LEU A 44 15.68 -35.95 6.14
CA LEU A 44 15.86 -37.16 6.94
C LEU A 44 14.75 -38.19 6.70
N LEU A 45 13.50 -37.74 6.54
CA LEU A 45 12.38 -38.62 6.20
C LEU A 45 12.59 -39.27 4.83
N HIS A 46 13.08 -38.52 3.85
CA HIS A 46 13.42 -39.06 2.54
C HIS A 46 14.51 -40.15 2.64
N ILE A 47 15.55 -39.94 3.46
CA ILE A 47 16.62 -40.92 3.70
C ILE A 47 16.05 -42.21 4.34
N LEU A 48 15.12 -42.07 5.32
CA LEU A 48 14.49 -43.22 6.00
C LEU A 48 13.55 -44.04 5.09
N THR A 49 13.02 -43.44 4.03
CA THR A 49 12.10 -44.09 3.08
C THR A 49 12.80 -44.79 1.90
N GLN A 50 14.14 -44.69 1.79
CA GLN A 50 14.89 -45.43 0.76
C GLN A 50 15.20 -46.85 1.24
N ASP A 51 14.71 -47.85 0.50
CA ASP A 51 14.94 -49.28 0.78
C ASP A 51 16.38 -49.68 0.45
N SER A 52 17.25 -49.69 1.45
CA SER A 52 18.50 -50.45 1.42
C SER A 52 18.80 -51.06 2.80
N ASP A 53 19.09 -52.36 2.82
CA ASP A 53 19.29 -53.17 4.04
C ASP A 53 20.62 -52.90 4.78
N GLU A 54 21.46 -51.97 4.29
CA GLU A 54 22.83 -51.76 4.79
C GLU A 54 22.97 -50.76 5.96
N GLN A 55 21.87 -50.37 6.63
CA GLN A 55 21.88 -49.11 7.40
C GLN A 55 21.26 -49.19 8.81
N ILE A 56 21.62 -50.18 9.61
CA ILE A 56 21.28 -50.18 11.05
C ILE A 56 22.00 -49.04 11.79
N GLU A 57 23.28 -48.79 11.48
CA GLU A 57 24.04 -47.67 12.08
C GLU A 57 23.54 -46.31 11.59
N GLN A 58 23.17 -46.15 10.31
CA GLN A 58 22.63 -44.88 9.83
C GLN A 58 21.23 -44.60 10.40
N LYS A 59 20.38 -45.63 10.60
CA LYS A 59 19.09 -45.47 11.30
C LYS A 59 19.25 -45.07 12.77
N GLN A 60 20.29 -45.51 13.46
CA GLN A 60 20.61 -45.05 14.82
C GLN A 60 21.11 -43.59 14.84
N MET A 61 21.96 -43.20 13.89
CA MET A 61 22.41 -41.80 13.76
C MET A 61 21.25 -40.85 13.43
N VAL A 62 20.30 -41.27 12.57
CA VAL A 62 19.09 -40.50 12.26
C VAL A 62 18.20 -40.31 13.49
N GLY A 63 18.11 -41.29 14.39
CA GLY A 63 17.36 -41.14 15.64
C GLY A 63 17.96 -40.11 16.59
N VAL A 64 19.29 -40.00 16.64
CA VAL A 64 20.00 -38.96 17.41
C VAL A 64 19.78 -37.59 16.79
N GLU A 65 19.89 -37.47 15.47
CA GLU A 65 19.64 -36.21 14.76
C GLU A 65 18.17 -35.75 14.87
N GLN A 66 17.20 -36.69 14.91
CA GLN A 66 15.79 -36.35 15.15
C GLN A 66 15.55 -35.78 16.54
N ALA A 67 16.16 -36.36 17.59
CA ALA A 67 16.04 -35.84 18.95
C ALA A 67 16.67 -34.44 19.10
N GLU A 68 17.80 -34.19 18.44
CA GLU A 68 18.40 -32.85 18.40
C GLU A 68 17.52 -31.83 17.67
N LEU A 69 16.85 -32.24 16.58
CA LEU A 69 15.90 -31.40 15.85
C LEU A 69 14.62 -31.13 16.66
N ASP A 70 14.10 -32.11 17.40
CA ASP A 70 12.94 -31.93 18.29
C ASP A 70 13.23 -30.90 19.39
N GLN A 71 14.40 -30.96 20.01
CA GLN A 71 14.84 -29.97 21.01
C GLN A 71 15.06 -28.58 20.40
N ALA A 72 15.64 -28.52 19.19
CA ALA A 72 15.79 -27.26 18.45
C ALA A 72 14.43 -26.63 18.13
N GLU A 73 13.49 -27.43 17.64
CA GLU A 73 12.13 -27.00 17.29
C GLU A 73 11.38 -26.49 18.52
N ALA A 74 11.46 -27.23 19.63
CA ALA A 74 10.86 -26.81 20.91
C ALA A 74 11.41 -25.47 21.40
N THR A 75 12.72 -25.26 21.26
CA THR A 75 13.38 -23.99 21.64
C THR A 75 12.88 -22.85 20.77
N VAL A 76 12.85 -23.03 19.44
CA VAL A 76 12.40 -22.02 18.48
C VAL A 76 10.93 -21.65 18.68
N LEU A 77 10.06 -22.66 18.85
CA LEU A 77 8.63 -22.44 19.11
C LEU A 77 8.39 -21.70 20.44
N THR A 78 9.19 -21.99 21.47
CA THR A 78 9.12 -21.28 22.77
C THR A 78 9.50 -19.81 22.61
N ILE A 79 10.55 -19.51 21.85
CA ILE A 79 10.98 -18.13 21.55
C ILE A 79 9.89 -17.39 20.77
N LEU A 80 9.31 -18.03 19.74
CA LEU A 80 8.21 -17.46 18.96
C LEU A 80 6.99 -17.15 19.82
N ALA A 81 6.60 -18.09 20.69
CA ALA A 81 5.52 -17.90 21.65
C ALA A 81 5.81 -16.71 22.59
N GLN A 82 7.04 -16.59 23.10
CA GLN A 82 7.43 -15.49 23.99
C GLN A 82 7.40 -14.12 23.30
N ILE A 83 7.91 -14.03 22.06
CA ILE A 83 7.90 -12.79 21.28
C ILE A 83 6.46 -12.36 20.98
N ARG A 84 5.60 -13.30 20.53
CA ARG A 84 4.19 -13.01 20.21
C ARG A 84 3.37 -12.65 21.44
N TRP A 85 3.61 -13.31 22.57
CA TRP A 85 2.97 -13.01 23.84
C TRP A 85 3.21 -11.55 24.25
N ARG A 86 4.46 -11.08 24.11
CA ARG A 86 4.83 -9.67 24.36
C ARG A 86 4.18 -8.70 23.36
N LYS A 87 4.07 -9.08 22.08
CA LYS A 87 3.60 -8.19 21.00
C LYS A 87 2.08 -8.03 20.95
N THR A 88 1.32 -9.10 21.15
CA THR A 88 -0.11 -9.14 20.75
C THR A 88 -1.07 -9.55 21.86
N GLN A 89 -0.57 -10.18 22.94
CA GLN A 89 -1.39 -10.84 23.97
C GLN A 89 -2.47 -11.80 23.40
N GLN A 90 -2.35 -12.23 22.13
CA GLN A 90 -3.27 -13.16 21.50
C GLN A 90 -2.95 -14.59 21.95
N ILE A 91 -3.88 -15.19 22.68
CA ILE A 91 -3.67 -16.45 23.39
C ILE A 91 -3.60 -17.66 22.44
N SER A 92 -4.42 -17.68 21.37
CA SER A 92 -4.64 -18.90 20.57
C SER A 92 -3.39 -19.47 19.89
N LEU A 93 -2.60 -18.64 19.19
CA LEU A 93 -1.42 -19.10 18.45
C LEU A 93 -0.24 -19.39 19.39
N VAL A 94 -0.09 -18.55 20.42
CA VAL A 94 0.93 -18.73 21.48
C VAL A 94 0.69 -20.06 22.21
N GLU A 95 -0.57 -20.38 22.54
CA GLU A 95 -0.92 -21.67 23.13
C GLU A 95 -0.59 -22.86 22.22
N GLU A 96 -0.87 -22.76 20.92
CA GLU A 96 -0.61 -23.84 19.97
C GLU A 96 0.89 -24.14 19.87
N TRP A 97 1.70 -23.11 19.70
CA TRP A 97 3.16 -23.25 19.63
C TRP A 97 3.73 -23.76 20.95
N LEU A 98 3.22 -23.28 22.09
CA LEU A 98 3.69 -23.72 23.40
C LEU A 98 3.29 -25.17 23.69
N LYS A 99 2.07 -25.58 23.33
CA LYS A 99 1.62 -26.99 23.41
C LYS A 99 2.51 -27.89 22.55
N LYS A 100 2.84 -27.48 21.32
CA LYS A 100 3.74 -28.22 20.43
C LYS A 100 5.16 -28.29 21.00
N ALA A 101 5.70 -27.17 21.48
CA ALA A 101 7.02 -27.12 22.10
C ALA A 101 7.14 -28.05 23.31
N ARG A 102 6.15 -28.04 24.21
CA ARG A 102 6.07 -28.92 25.39
C ARG A 102 5.93 -30.40 25.05
N LYS A 103 5.32 -30.73 23.90
CA LYS A 103 5.22 -32.11 23.40
C LYS A 103 6.56 -32.61 22.86
N LEU A 104 7.33 -31.74 22.21
CA LEU A 104 8.65 -32.04 21.66
C LEU A 104 9.75 -32.07 22.73
N ASP A 105 9.68 -31.16 23.71
CA ASP A 105 10.59 -31.11 24.87
C ASP A 105 9.83 -30.84 26.18
N PRO A 106 9.43 -31.92 26.90
CA PRO A 106 8.76 -31.82 28.19
C PRO A 106 9.65 -31.27 29.33
N ASP A 107 10.97 -31.24 29.19
CA ASP A 107 11.85 -30.78 30.28
C ASP A 107 12.28 -29.31 30.10
N SER A 108 11.79 -28.64 29.04
CA SER A 108 12.07 -27.23 28.77
C SER A 108 11.57 -26.31 29.88
N LYS A 109 12.53 -25.75 30.63
CA LYS A 109 12.28 -24.80 31.72
C LYS A 109 11.68 -23.47 31.24
N GLN A 110 12.10 -23.00 30.07
CA GLN A 110 11.61 -21.73 29.49
C GLN A 110 10.15 -21.86 29.05
N ALA A 111 9.80 -22.96 28.36
CA ALA A 111 8.44 -23.22 27.96
C ALA A 111 7.53 -23.32 29.20
N ALA A 112 8.00 -23.97 30.26
CA ALA A 112 7.29 -24.05 31.53
C ALA A 112 7.13 -22.67 32.21
N SER A 113 8.16 -21.81 32.16
CA SER A 113 8.08 -20.44 32.69
C SER A 113 7.04 -19.61 31.96
N LEU A 114 7.08 -19.60 30.62
CA LEU A 114 6.12 -18.85 29.80
C LEU A 114 4.68 -19.36 30.02
N GLN A 115 4.52 -20.68 30.13
CA GLN A 115 3.22 -21.29 30.43
C GLN A 115 2.67 -20.84 31.79
N ALA A 116 3.53 -20.78 32.81
CA ALA A 116 3.16 -20.26 34.13
C ALA A 116 2.76 -18.79 34.06
N ASP A 117 3.43 -17.96 33.26
CA ASP A 117 3.05 -16.55 33.07
C ASP A 117 1.69 -16.41 32.35
N MET A 118 1.39 -17.27 31.37
CA MET A 118 0.10 -17.29 30.68
C MET A 118 -1.07 -17.64 31.61
N TYR A 119 -0.88 -18.61 32.51
CA TYR A 119 -1.88 -18.96 33.52
C TYR A 119 -2.13 -17.82 34.52
N LEU A 120 -1.09 -17.05 34.89
CA LEU A 120 -1.29 -15.84 35.71
C LEU A 120 -2.13 -14.79 34.97
N HIS A 121 -1.89 -14.62 33.67
CA HIS A 121 -2.68 -13.70 32.86
C HIS A 121 -4.13 -14.17 32.70
N SER A 122 -4.40 -15.47 32.54
CA SER A 122 -5.78 -15.97 32.49
C SER A 122 -6.52 -15.73 33.81
N LEU A 123 -5.85 -15.92 34.96
CA LEU A 123 -6.40 -15.57 36.28
C LEU A 123 -6.66 -14.06 36.43
N LEU A 124 -5.77 -13.22 35.89
CA LEU A 124 -5.99 -11.77 35.92
C LEU A 124 -7.23 -11.37 35.10
N GLN A 125 -7.44 -11.98 33.92
CA GLN A 125 -8.61 -11.69 33.09
C GLN A 125 -9.91 -12.14 33.76
N SER A 126 -9.96 -13.36 34.31
CA SER A 126 -11.13 -13.84 35.06
C SER A 126 -11.42 -12.96 36.29
N SER A 127 -10.38 -12.43 36.96
CA SER A 127 -10.55 -11.48 38.08
C SER A 127 -11.09 -10.10 37.68
N LYS A 128 -10.99 -9.72 36.40
CA LYS A 128 -11.52 -8.45 35.89
C LYS A 128 -13.01 -8.54 35.55
N GLU A 129 -13.46 -9.71 35.15
CA GLU A 129 -14.85 -9.97 34.76
C GLU A 129 -15.78 -10.14 35.98
N THR A 130 -15.22 -10.25 37.19
CA THR A 130 -15.99 -10.44 38.42
C THR A 130 -16.85 -9.20 38.75
N ALA A 131 -18.16 -9.30 38.55
CA ALA A 131 -19.11 -8.20 38.75
C ALA A 131 -19.25 -7.79 40.23
N GLN A 132 -19.23 -6.49 40.53
CA GLN A 132 -19.46 -6.02 41.91
C GLN A 132 -20.84 -6.41 42.44
N PHE A 133 -20.90 -6.80 43.71
CA PHE A 133 -22.17 -7.10 44.36
C PHE A 133 -23.10 -5.88 44.39
N PRO A 134 -24.43 -6.08 44.27
CA PRO A 134 -25.39 -5.00 44.28
C PRO A 134 -25.44 -4.30 45.66
N ALA A 135 -25.49 -2.97 45.63
CA ALA A 135 -25.55 -2.16 46.84
C ALA A 135 -26.91 -2.34 47.55
N MET A 136 -26.89 -2.86 48.78
CA MET A 136 -28.08 -2.92 49.65
C MET A 136 -28.18 -1.66 50.51
N ARG A 137 -29.33 -0.98 50.46
CA ARG A 137 -29.60 0.21 51.29
C ARG A 137 -30.64 -0.11 52.36
N GLU A 138 -30.46 0.48 53.54
CA GLU A 138 -31.45 0.39 54.62
C GLU A 138 -32.83 0.96 54.20
N THR A 139 -32.83 1.93 53.28
CA THR A 139 -34.02 2.62 52.78
C THR A 139 -34.79 1.87 51.69
N ASP A 140 -34.31 0.71 51.23
CA ASP A 140 -34.98 -0.06 50.18
C ASP A 140 -36.32 -0.65 50.67
N ASN A 141 -37.32 -0.76 49.78
CA ASN A 141 -38.59 -1.38 50.16
C ASN A 141 -38.43 -2.91 50.32
N ALA A 142 -39.37 -3.57 51.02
CA ALA A 142 -39.27 -5.01 51.34
C ALA A 142 -39.15 -5.91 50.09
N ALA A 143 -39.84 -5.57 49.00
CA ALA A 143 -39.77 -6.31 47.74
C ALA A 143 -38.40 -6.15 47.06
N THR A 144 -37.82 -4.95 47.11
CA THR A 144 -36.50 -4.63 46.56
C THR A 144 -35.42 -5.35 47.37
N ARG A 145 -35.49 -5.32 48.71
CA ARG A 145 -34.56 -6.09 49.57
C ARG A 145 -34.58 -7.58 49.24
N LYS A 146 -35.76 -8.19 49.15
CA LYS A 146 -35.88 -9.62 48.81
C LYS A 146 -35.26 -9.95 47.44
N LYS A 147 -35.49 -9.08 46.43
CA LYS A 147 -34.91 -9.24 45.09
C LYS A 147 -33.39 -9.08 45.10
N VAL A 148 -32.88 -8.02 45.73
CA VAL A 148 -31.44 -7.72 45.79
C VAL A 148 -30.70 -8.78 46.60
N THR A 149 -31.24 -9.26 47.73
CA THR A 149 -30.63 -10.34 48.50
C THR A 149 -30.60 -11.66 47.72
N ALA A 150 -31.65 -11.99 46.96
CA ALA A 150 -31.64 -13.16 46.09
C ALA A 150 -30.59 -13.05 44.97
N GLN A 151 -30.45 -11.87 44.35
CA GLN A 151 -29.39 -11.61 43.37
C GLN A 151 -27.99 -11.69 44.00
N PHE A 152 -27.83 -11.16 45.21
CA PHE A 152 -26.57 -11.20 45.96
C PHE A 152 -26.15 -12.64 46.27
N VAL A 153 -27.07 -13.49 46.76
CA VAL A 153 -26.82 -14.92 47.01
C VAL A 153 -26.47 -15.66 45.72
N SER A 154 -27.18 -15.39 44.63
CA SER A 154 -26.90 -15.98 43.31
C SER A 154 -25.49 -15.63 42.82
N GLN A 155 -25.07 -14.38 42.96
CA GLN A 155 -23.73 -13.93 42.55
C GLN A 155 -22.62 -14.52 43.44
N ILE A 156 -22.87 -14.73 44.73
CA ILE A 156 -21.89 -15.43 45.59
C ILE A 156 -21.70 -16.86 45.09
N GLN A 157 -22.78 -17.52 44.68
CA GLN A 157 -22.73 -18.90 44.21
C GLN A 157 -21.99 -19.02 42.87
N GLU A 158 -22.25 -18.11 41.94
CA GLU A 158 -21.50 -17.99 40.68
C GLU A 158 -20.00 -17.77 40.94
N ARG A 159 -19.64 -16.90 41.88
CA ARG A 159 -18.22 -16.70 42.26
C ARG A 159 -17.58 -17.93 42.90
N LEU A 160 -18.32 -18.71 43.69
CA LEU A 160 -17.83 -19.97 44.25
C LEU A 160 -17.59 -21.01 43.13
N ASP A 161 -18.45 -21.04 42.11
CA ASP A 161 -18.25 -21.90 40.94
C ASP A 161 -17.04 -21.46 40.11
N ASP A 162 -16.81 -20.15 39.95
CA ASP A 162 -15.63 -19.61 39.28
C ASP A 162 -14.31 -20.00 39.98
N LEU A 163 -14.31 -20.07 41.32
CA LEU A 163 -13.13 -20.49 42.09
C LEU A 163 -12.71 -21.93 41.79
N VAL A 164 -13.63 -22.81 41.39
CA VAL A 164 -13.29 -24.17 40.96
C VAL A 164 -12.40 -24.13 39.72
N ASN A 165 -12.74 -23.28 38.75
CA ASN A 165 -11.93 -23.08 37.55
C ASN A 165 -10.58 -22.41 37.88
N TRP A 166 -10.54 -21.51 38.87
CA TRP A 166 -9.27 -20.93 39.33
C TRP A 166 -8.35 -21.97 39.95
N GLU A 167 -8.87 -22.95 40.72
CA GLU A 167 -8.03 -24.01 41.31
C GLU A 167 -7.39 -24.89 40.22
N ASP A 168 -8.13 -25.22 39.15
CA ASP A 168 -7.58 -25.97 38.01
C ASP A 168 -6.42 -25.20 37.34
N ILE A 169 -6.60 -23.89 37.11
CA ILE A 169 -5.58 -23.02 36.53
C ILE A 169 -4.38 -22.87 37.47
N LEU A 170 -4.62 -22.68 38.77
CA LEU A 170 -3.56 -22.55 39.78
C LEU A 170 -2.77 -23.84 39.96
N GLN A 171 -3.43 -25.00 39.88
CA GLN A 171 -2.77 -26.29 39.93
C GLN A 171 -1.86 -26.49 38.72
N ALA A 172 -2.37 -26.22 37.50
CA ALA A 172 -1.57 -26.30 36.28
C ALA A 172 -0.40 -25.30 36.28
N GLY A 173 -0.64 -24.06 36.71
CA GLY A 173 0.38 -23.03 36.84
C GLY A 173 1.44 -23.32 37.90
N THR A 174 1.07 -23.94 39.01
CA THR A 174 2.02 -24.39 40.05
C THR A 174 2.96 -25.46 39.51
N GLN A 175 2.42 -26.43 38.76
CA GLN A 175 3.23 -27.46 38.11
C GLN A 175 4.20 -26.86 37.09
N ALA A 176 3.73 -25.93 36.25
CA ALA A 176 4.57 -25.20 35.31
C ALA A 176 5.67 -24.37 36.01
N ALA A 177 5.34 -23.67 37.09
CA ALA A 177 6.28 -22.91 37.90
C ALA A 177 7.35 -23.80 38.56
N GLN A 178 6.98 -25.00 39.03
CA GLN A 178 7.93 -25.98 39.56
C GLN A 178 8.93 -26.44 38.49
N LEU A 179 8.43 -26.81 37.31
CA LEU A 179 9.25 -27.24 36.16
C LEU A 179 10.18 -26.12 35.65
N SER A 180 9.74 -24.85 35.73
CA SER A 180 10.56 -23.71 35.30
C SER A 180 11.82 -23.47 36.15
N ALA A 181 11.86 -24.02 37.38
CA ALA A 181 12.85 -23.70 38.41
C ALA A 181 12.94 -22.19 38.78
N ASN A 182 11.94 -21.37 38.43
CA ASN A 182 11.87 -19.97 38.79
C ASN A 182 11.30 -19.79 40.20
N THR A 183 12.17 -19.45 41.16
CA THR A 183 11.80 -19.32 42.58
C THR A 183 10.76 -18.21 42.82
N LEU A 184 10.79 -17.12 42.04
CA LEU A 184 9.84 -16.03 42.17
C LEU A 184 8.43 -16.46 41.73
N LEU A 185 8.32 -17.16 40.59
CA LEU A 185 7.04 -17.71 40.13
C LEU A 185 6.49 -18.74 41.11
N GLN A 186 7.33 -19.61 41.65
CA GLN A 186 6.91 -20.59 42.66
C GLN A 186 6.36 -19.93 43.92
N GLN A 187 7.03 -18.86 44.41
CA GLN A 187 6.54 -18.07 45.55
C GLN A 187 5.23 -17.37 45.22
N LYS A 188 5.11 -16.81 44.00
CA LYS A 188 3.91 -16.13 43.54
C LYS A 188 2.70 -17.07 43.48
N TYR A 189 2.84 -18.24 42.88
CA TYR A 189 1.79 -19.27 42.85
C TYR A 189 1.42 -19.79 44.24
N LYS A 190 2.40 -19.93 45.13
CA LYS A 190 2.14 -20.32 46.53
C LYS A 190 1.28 -19.27 47.25
N SER A 191 1.67 -18.00 47.16
CA SER A 191 0.92 -16.87 47.74
C SER A 191 -0.49 -16.77 47.17
N LEU A 192 -0.65 -16.93 45.86
CA LEU A 192 -1.95 -16.89 45.19
C LEU A 192 -2.87 -18.00 45.68
N ARG A 193 -2.35 -19.21 45.88
CA ARG A 193 -3.14 -20.34 46.37
C ARG A 193 -3.59 -20.17 47.82
N GLU A 194 -2.72 -19.59 48.66
CA GLU A 194 -3.09 -19.19 50.03
C GLU A 194 -4.17 -18.11 49.99
N GLY A 195 -4.04 -17.10 49.12
CA GLY A 195 -5.04 -16.06 48.94
C GLY A 195 -6.38 -16.57 48.40
N THR A 196 -6.39 -17.52 47.45
CA THR A 196 -7.66 -18.08 46.94
C THR A 196 -8.38 -18.94 47.96
N LEU A 197 -7.66 -19.64 48.85
CA LEU A 197 -8.27 -20.32 50.00
C LEU A 197 -8.93 -19.33 50.96
N GLU A 198 -8.24 -18.22 51.28
CA GLU A 198 -8.82 -17.14 52.09
C GLU A 198 -10.05 -16.52 51.43
N LEU A 199 -10.03 -16.38 50.09
CA LEU A 199 -11.16 -15.88 49.30
C LEU A 199 -12.36 -16.84 49.34
N GLU A 200 -12.12 -18.15 49.22
CA GLU A 200 -13.15 -19.19 49.33
C GLU A 200 -13.81 -19.16 50.72
N GLU A 201 -13.01 -19.13 51.79
CA GLU A 201 -13.50 -19.03 53.18
C GLU A 201 -14.35 -17.76 53.39
N ALA A 202 -13.90 -16.62 52.85
CA ALA A 202 -14.61 -15.36 52.92
C ALA A 202 -15.96 -15.39 52.15
N LEU A 203 -16.00 -16.02 50.97
CA LEU A 203 -17.23 -16.20 50.20
C LEU A 203 -18.22 -17.13 50.91
N ILE A 204 -17.75 -18.22 51.51
CA ILE A 204 -18.60 -19.12 52.30
C ILE A 204 -19.20 -18.39 53.51
N LEU A 205 -18.38 -17.58 54.21
CA LEU A 205 -18.86 -16.76 55.32
C LEU A 205 -19.89 -15.73 54.84
N LEU A 206 -19.62 -15.05 53.73
CA LEU A 206 -20.53 -14.08 53.13
C LEU A 206 -21.86 -14.74 52.73
N HIS A 207 -21.81 -15.94 52.14
CA HIS A 207 -23.00 -16.72 51.79
C HIS A 207 -23.85 -17.02 53.03
N LYS A 208 -23.21 -17.46 54.13
CA LYS A 208 -23.89 -17.76 55.39
C LYS A 208 -24.55 -16.53 56.01
N GLU A 209 -23.90 -15.37 56.00
CA GLU A 209 -24.50 -14.13 56.50
C GLU A 209 -25.61 -13.61 55.56
N ALA A 210 -25.47 -13.80 54.24
CA ALA A 210 -26.49 -13.45 53.25
C ALA A 210 -27.76 -14.29 53.41
N GLN A 211 -27.63 -15.59 53.68
CA GLN A 211 -28.76 -16.48 53.98
C GLN A 211 -29.47 -16.06 55.28
N LYS A 212 -28.73 -15.81 56.37
CA LYS A 212 -29.31 -15.32 57.63
C LYS A 212 -30.05 -13.99 57.44
N TYR A 213 -29.49 -13.09 56.64
CA TYR A 213 -30.16 -11.83 56.30
C TYR A 213 -31.41 -12.08 55.46
N ALA A 214 -31.36 -12.95 54.45
CA ALA A 214 -32.50 -13.33 53.62
C ALA A 214 -33.67 -13.89 54.44
N ASP A 215 -33.37 -14.75 55.42
CA ASP A 215 -34.37 -15.30 56.35
C ASP A 215 -35.00 -14.22 57.23
N SER A 216 -34.21 -13.20 57.62
CA SER A 216 -34.71 -12.05 58.39
C SER A 216 -35.62 -11.10 57.59
N VAL A 217 -35.56 -11.14 56.26
CA VAL A 217 -36.39 -10.31 55.36
C VAL A 217 -37.80 -10.90 55.17
N GLN A 218 -38.14 -12.02 55.83
CA GLN A 218 -39.48 -12.59 55.85
C GLN A 218 -40.44 -11.78 56.77
N GLY A 219 -41.08 -10.73 56.24
CA GLY A 219 -42.13 -9.97 56.93
C GLY A 219 -42.00 -8.44 56.81
N LEU A 220 -42.55 -7.69 57.79
CA LEU A 220 -42.48 -6.21 57.88
C LEU A 220 -41.22 -5.68 58.58
N PHE A 221 -40.37 -6.54 59.13
CA PHE A 221 -39.20 -6.19 59.93
C PHE A 221 -37.92 -6.78 59.31
N TYR A 222 -36.82 -6.03 59.35
CA TYR A 222 -35.48 -6.49 58.98
C TYR A 222 -34.51 -6.23 60.13
N SER A 223 -33.42 -7.01 60.22
CA SER A 223 -32.39 -6.79 61.24
C SER A 223 -31.27 -5.90 60.68
N SER A 224 -31.12 -4.69 61.24
CA SER A 224 -29.99 -3.79 60.94
C SER A 224 -28.65 -4.40 61.38
N GLU A 225 -28.64 -5.21 62.43
CA GLU A 225 -27.45 -5.92 62.90
C GLU A 225 -26.97 -6.98 61.89
N LEU A 226 -27.89 -7.74 61.28
CA LEU A 226 -27.53 -8.73 60.26
C LEU A 226 -27.06 -8.06 58.96
N LEU A 227 -27.66 -6.92 58.58
CA LEU A 227 -27.19 -6.12 57.45
C LEU A 227 -25.77 -5.59 57.69
N ALA A 228 -25.46 -5.10 58.89
CA ALA A 228 -24.13 -4.64 59.25
C ALA A 228 -23.08 -5.76 59.20
N ARG A 229 -23.43 -6.98 59.67
CA ARG A 229 -22.56 -8.17 59.56
C ARG A 229 -22.32 -8.57 58.12
N LEU A 230 -23.35 -8.54 57.27
CA LEU A 230 -23.24 -8.81 55.84
C LEU A 230 -22.34 -7.79 55.13
N GLN A 231 -22.50 -6.50 55.43
CA GLN A 231 -21.67 -5.43 54.88
C GLN A 231 -20.21 -5.56 55.32
N GLN A 232 -19.97 -5.94 56.58
CA GLN A 232 -18.61 -6.18 57.08
C GLN A 232 -17.95 -7.38 56.40
N ALA A 233 -18.69 -8.49 56.21
CA ALA A 233 -18.18 -9.65 55.48
C ALA A 233 -17.86 -9.30 54.02
N ASN A 234 -18.72 -8.50 53.35
CA ASN A 234 -18.48 -8.04 51.99
C ASN A 234 -17.26 -7.11 51.89
N LYS A 235 -17.04 -6.26 52.90
CA LYS A 235 -15.84 -5.41 52.95
C LYS A 235 -14.56 -6.23 53.09
N ASN A 236 -14.53 -7.20 53.99
CA ASN A 236 -13.38 -8.09 54.17
C ASN A 236 -13.08 -8.86 52.87
N LEU A 237 -14.12 -9.35 52.18
CA LEU A 237 -13.98 -9.99 50.88
C LEU A 237 -13.32 -9.06 49.85
N GLN A 238 -13.77 -7.80 49.77
CA GLN A 238 -13.20 -6.80 48.85
C GLN A 238 -11.71 -6.52 49.13
N GLU A 239 -11.29 -6.52 50.40
CA GLU A 239 -9.89 -6.36 50.79
C GLU A 239 -9.04 -7.55 50.32
N ILE A 240 -9.54 -8.78 50.43
CA ILE A 240 -8.88 -10.00 49.94
C ILE A 240 -8.79 -9.99 48.40
N GLU A 241 -9.89 -9.66 47.71
CA GLU A 241 -9.91 -9.56 46.25
C GLU A 241 -8.94 -8.49 45.73
N GLN A 242 -8.83 -7.36 46.43
CA GLN A 242 -7.85 -6.34 46.11
C GLN A 242 -6.42 -6.86 46.29
N SER A 243 -6.12 -7.54 47.40
CA SER A 243 -4.79 -8.14 47.65
C SER A 243 -4.40 -9.15 46.56
N ILE A 244 -5.31 -10.05 46.18
CA ILE A 244 -5.08 -11.02 45.11
C ILE A 244 -4.87 -10.31 43.76
N ARG A 245 -5.67 -9.28 43.46
CA ARG A 245 -5.51 -8.50 42.23
C ARG A 245 -4.16 -7.79 42.19
N GLU A 246 -3.72 -7.21 43.31
CA GLU A 246 -2.39 -6.58 43.43
C GLU A 246 -1.26 -7.60 43.18
N GLN A 247 -1.41 -8.83 43.67
CA GLN A 247 -0.48 -9.92 43.39
C GLN A 247 -0.50 -10.39 41.92
N LEU A 248 -1.67 -10.39 41.26
CA LEU A 248 -1.81 -10.76 39.86
C LEU A 248 -1.30 -9.68 38.89
N THR A 249 -1.38 -8.40 39.28
CA THR A 249 -0.84 -7.31 38.47
C THR A 249 0.69 -7.41 38.34
N PRO A 250 1.25 -7.25 37.13
CA PRO A 250 2.69 -7.15 36.93
C PRO A 250 3.27 -5.97 37.72
N THR A 251 4.53 -6.08 38.17
CA THR A 251 5.19 -5.01 38.93
C THR A 251 5.48 -3.82 37.99
N GLN A 252 5.57 -2.57 38.48
CA GLN A 252 5.86 -1.38 37.65
C GLN A 252 7.06 -1.55 36.69
N ALA A 253 8.09 -2.31 37.07
CA ALA A 253 9.23 -2.64 36.21
C ALA A 253 8.90 -3.49 34.96
N GLU A 254 7.72 -4.13 34.91
CA GLU A 254 7.19 -4.89 33.76
C GLU A 254 6.17 -4.08 32.95
N ALA A 255 5.59 -3.03 33.55
CA ALA A 255 4.65 -2.10 32.91
C ALA A 255 5.37 -0.98 32.13
N ASP A 256 6.60 -0.63 32.52
CA ASP A 256 7.45 0.38 31.86
C ASP A 256 7.91 0.01 30.43
N LEU A 257 7.45 -1.12 29.88
CA LEU A 257 7.65 -1.50 28.48
C LEU A 257 6.54 -0.99 27.54
N GLN A 258 5.56 -0.23 28.06
CA GLN A 258 4.39 0.25 27.29
C GLN A 258 4.37 1.75 26.99
N ASP A 259 5.39 2.53 27.38
CA ASP A 259 5.46 3.90 26.89
C ASP A 259 5.83 3.90 25.40
N GLU A 260 4.98 4.55 24.58
CA GLU A 260 5.36 4.94 23.23
C GLU A 260 6.70 5.67 23.31
N LEU A 261 7.68 5.22 22.52
CA LEU A 261 9.01 5.82 22.46
C LEU A 261 8.89 7.36 22.38
N PRO A 262 9.72 8.14 23.09
CA PRO A 262 9.70 9.60 22.98
C PRO A 262 9.72 10.06 21.52
N ALA A 263 9.02 11.14 21.18
CA ALA A 263 8.87 11.59 19.79
C ALA A 263 10.21 11.74 19.06
N MET A 264 11.26 12.19 19.76
CA MET A 264 12.60 12.32 19.20
C MET A 264 13.23 10.97 18.84
N GLU A 265 12.98 9.93 19.62
CA GLU A 265 13.43 8.57 19.34
C GLU A 265 12.66 7.96 18.16
N GLN A 266 11.34 8.21 18.07
CA GLN A 266 10.55 7.84 16.90
C GLN A 266 11.04 8.53 15.62
N ILE A 267 11.43 9.81 15.70
CA ILE A 267 12.02 10.56 14.58
C ILE A 267 13.38 9.94 14.18
N ASP A 268 14.21 9.56 15.15
CA ASP A 268 15.51 8.94 14.87
C ASP A 268 15.36 7.56 14.19
N GLN A 269 14.28 6.83 14.46
CA GLN A 269 13.95 5.55 13.82
C GLN A 269 13.40 5.68 12.38
N LEU A 270 13.00 6.88 11.93
CA LEU A 270 12.57 7.06 10.54
C LEU A 270 13.68 6.66 9.57
N VAL A 271 13.34 6.00 8.46
CA VAL A 271 14.36 5.67 7.45
C VAL A 271 14.87 6.96 6.79
N GLY A 272 16.18 7.07 6.59
CA GLY A 272 16.80 8.19 5.85
C GLY A 272 16.67 9.56 6.52
N LEU A 273 16.44 10.59 5.71
CA LEU A 273 16.10 11.98 6.13
C LEU A 273 17.10 12.63 7.11
N ALA A 274 18.39 12.31 7.00
CA ALA A 274 19.42 12.73 7.96
C ALA A 274 19.46 14.25 8.23
N ASP A 275 19.39 15.07 7.19
CA ASP A 275 19.39 16.53 7.33
C ASP A 275 18.13 17.05 8.02
N MET A 276 16.98 16.45 7.72
CA MET A 276 15.71 16.78 8.37
C MET A 276 15.74 16.41 9.85
N LYS A 277 16.20 15.20 10.20
CA LYS A 277 16.34 14.77 11.61
C LYS A 277 17.26 15.71 12.39
N LYS A 278 18.40 16.08 11.81
CA LYS A 278 19.31 17.06 12.41
C LYS A 278 18.62 18.40 12.65
N ARG A 279 17.80 18.86 11.70
CA ARG A 279 17.05 20.12 11.81
C ARG A 279 15.98 20.06 12.90
N VAL A 280 15.20 18.99 12.97
CA VAL A 280 14.18 18.80 14.01
C VAL A 280 14.83 18.69 15.39
N LYS A 281 15.96 18.00 15.50
CA LYS A 281 16.74 17.93 16.75
C LYS A 281 17.21 19.31 17.23
N GLN A 282 17.71 20.14 16.32
CA GLN A 282 18.09 21.52 16.63
C GLN A 282 16.88 22.36 17.08
N LEU A 283 15.72 22.20 16.43
CA LEU A 283 14.48 22.87 16.83
C LEU A 283 14.04 22.42 18.23
N ALA A 284 14.02 21.12 18.51
CA ALA A 284 13.66 20.57 19.81
C ALA A 284 14.57 21.12 20.93
N GLN A 285 15.89 21.13 20.70
CA GLN A 285 16.87 21.70 21.64
C GLN A 285 16.65 23.19 21.87
N PHE A 286 16.35 23.96 20.82
CA PHE A 286 16.05 25.38 20.94
C PHE A 286 14.77 25.63 21.74
N LEU A 287 13.71 24.87 21.51
CA LEU A 287 12.43 24.98 22.23
C LEU A 287 12.60 24.61 23.72
N GLN A 288 13.35 23.54 24.02
CA GLN A 288 13.71 23.17 25.39
C GLN A 288 14.50 24.28 26.09
N TYR A 289 15.50 24.84 25.40
CA TYR A 289 16.28 25.95 25.94
C TYR A 289 15.40 27.17 26.28
N GLN A 290 14.45 27.51 25.41
CA GLN A 290 13.54 28.63 25.64
C GLN A 290 12.55 28.38 26.79
N ARG A 291 12.05 27.15 26.93
CA ARG A 291 11.24 26.76 28.08
C ARG A 291 12.00 26.97 29.39
N ILE A 292 13.24 26.47 29.48
CA ILE A 292 14.10 26.65 30.66
C ILE A 292 14.39 28.14 30.93
N ARG A 293 14.56 28.97 29.89
CA ARG A 293 14.73 30.42 30.04
C ARG A 293 13.50 31.10 30.64
N THR A 294 12.33 30.74 30.13
CA THR A 294 11.04 31.29 30.57
C THR A 294 10.74 30.90 32.01
N GLU A 295 10.97 29.63 32.37
CA GLU A 295 10.88 29.13 33.75
C GLU A 295 11.83 29.89 34.72
N LYS A 296 12.97 30.37 34.21
CA LYS A 296 13.93 31.19 34.96
C LYS A 296 13.61 32.69 34.93
N GLY A 297 12.48 33.11 34.37
CA GLY A 297 12.01 34.50 34.34
C GLY A 297 12.63 35.37 33.24
N TRP A 298 13.28 34.77 32.23
CA TRP A 298 13.76 35.51 31.05
C TRP A 298 12.73 35.43 29.93
N GLU A 299 12.23 36.59 29.49
CA GLU A 299 11.25 36.69 28.42
C GLU A 299 11.92 36.96 27.05
N LEU A 300 11.30 36.44 25.99
CA LEU A 300 11.66 36.74 24.60
C LEU A 300 10.72 37.83 24.09
N ALA A 301 11.26 38.90 23.49
CA ALA A 301 10.46 40.02 23.00
C ALA A 301 9.51 39.62 21.86
N ASP A 302 9.93 38.65 21.04
CA ASP A 302 9.16 38.11 19.93
C ASP A 302 8.67 36.70 20.26
N PRO A 303 7.41 36.34 19.97
CA PRO A 303 6.90 34.98 20.16
C PRO A 303 7.53 34.00 19.16
N ILE A 304 7.70 32.75 19.58
CA ILE A 304 8.23 31.69 18.71
C ILE A 304 7.13 31.22 17.77
N GLU A 305 7.31 31.44 16.46
CA GLU A 305 6.39 30.91 15.46
C GLU A 305 6.64 29.41 15.25
N LEU A 306 5.63 28.58 15.54
CA LEU A 306 5.68 27.12 15.42
C LEU A 306 5.09 26.60 14.10
N HIS A 307 4.43 27.46 13.32
CA HIS A 307 3.85 27.09 12.03
C HIS A 307 4.94 26.63 11.07
N ALA A 308 4.65 25.57 10.30
CA ALA A 308 5.65 24.89 9.48
C ALA A 308 5.15 24.59 8.07
N VAL A 309 6.08 24.44 7.15
CA VAL A 309 5.80 24.03 5.76
C VAL A 309 6.57 22.76 5.45
N LEU A 310 5.88 21.70 5.05
CA LEU A 310 6.46 20.41 4.66
C LEU A 310 6.42 20.26 3.14
N MET A 311 7.58 20.25 2.50
CA MET A 311 7.72 20.16 1.06
C MET A 311 8.31 18.82 0.65
N GLY A 312 7.74 18.17 -0.35
CA GLY A 312 8.30 16.94 -0.92
C GLY A 312 7.30 16.20 -1.79
N ASN A 313 7.79 15.20 -2.53
CA ASN A 313 6.97 14.36 -3.40
C ASN A 313 6.01 13.46 -2.62
N PRO A 314 5.05 12.76 -3.27
CA PRO A 314 4.10 11.90 -2.59
C PRO A 314 4.84 10.75 -1.91
N GLY A 315 4.44 10.42 -0.68
CA GLY A 315 5.04 9.31 0.07
C GLY A 315 6.44 9.57 0.63
N THR A 316 6.93 10.81 0.68
CA THR A 316 8.19 11.15 1.39
C THR A 316 8.03 11.23 2.92
N GLY A 317 6.82 11.10 3.45
CA GLY A 317 6.55 11.09 4.90
C GLY A 317 6.05 12.40 5.51
N LYS A 318 5.53 13.34 4.71
CA LYS A 318 5.00 14.65 5.18
C LYS A 318 3.98 14.50 6.33
N THR A 319 2.95 13.69 6.14
CA THR A 319 1.92 13.43 7.16
C THR A 319 2.50 12.79 8.41
N THR A 320 3.42 11.83 8.25
CA THR A 320 4.11 11.17 9.37
C THR A 320 4.91 12.18 10.19
N LEU A 321 5.67 13.06 9.53
CA LEU A 321 6.45 14.10 10.19
C LEU A 321 5.54 15.11 10.92
N ALA A 322 4.40 15.48 10.33
CA ALA A 322 3.44 16.38 10.98
C ALA A 322 2.92 15.80 12.31
N ARG A 323 2.61 14.50 12.36
CA ARG A 323 2.20 13.81 13.59
C ARG A 323 3.32 13.76 14.63
N LEU A 324 4.54 13.43 14.20
CA LEU A 324 5.69 13.42 15.11
C LEU A 324 6.02 14.80 15.67
N LEU A 325 5.88 15.87 14.87
CA LEU A 325 6.02 17.24 15.36
C LEU A 325 4.92 17.60 16.36
N ALA A 326 3.68 17.14 16.16
CA ALA A 326 2.59 17.33 17.11
C ALA A 326 2.89 16.66 18.46
N THR A 327 3.33 15.40 18.44
CA THR A 327 3.78 14.68 19.64
C THR A 327 4.93 15.40 20.32
N LEU A 328 5.96 15.81 19.57
CA LEU A 328 7.10 16.57 20.10
C LEU A 328 6.66 17.88 20.77
N TYR A 329 5.79 18.66 20.14
CA TYR A 329 5.31 19.92 20.71
C TYR A 329 4.46 19.70 21.97
N HIS A 330 3.69 18.62 22.02
CA HIS A 330 2.93 18.22 23.21
C HIS A 330 3.86 17.80 24.36
N GLU A 331 4.86 16.94 24.11
CA GLU A 331 5.87 16.53 25.09
C GLU A 331 6.64 17.73 25.67
N LEU A 332 6.92 18.73 24.84
CA LEU A 332 7.58 19.97 25.26
C LEU A 332 6.66 20.94 26.02
N GLY A 333 5.36 20.63 26.13
CA GLY A 333 4.36 21.45 26.82
C GLY A 333 3.92 22.69 26.04
N LEU A 334 4.16 22.73 24.73
CA LEU A 334 3.75 23.83 23.85
C LEU A 334 2.32 23.65 23.32
N LEU A 335 1.81 22.43 23.30
CA LEU A 335 0.46 22.06 22.88
C LEU A 335 -0.24 21.24 23.95
N GLU A 336 -1.54 21.45 24.12
CA GLU A 336 -2.38 20.72 25.08
C GLU A 336 -2.55 19.24 24.68
N ARG A 337 -2.51 18.93 23.37
CA ARG A 337 -2.62 17.57 22.83
C ARG A 337 -1.73 17.33 21.61
N ALA A 338 -1.33 16.08 21.41
CA ALA A 338 -0.55 15.61 20.25
C ALA A 338 -1.40 15.36 18.97
N GLU A 339 -2.69 15.68 18.99
CA GLU A 339 -3.62 15.38 17.89
C GLU A 339 -3.36 16.25 16.66
N VAL A 340 -3.41 15.61 15.48
CA VAL A 340 -3.36 16.28 14.18
C VAL A 340 -4.71 16.18 13.49
N ILE A 341 -5.29 17.34 13.18
CA ILE A 341 -6.48 17.45 12.34
C ILE A 341 -6.02 17.61 10.89
N GLU A 342 -6.14 16.55 10.10
CA GLU A 342 -5.77 16.53 8.69
C GLU A 342 -6.95 16.97 7.82
N VAL A 343 -6.72 17.96 6.95
CA VAL A 343 -7.72 18.48 6.03
C VAL A 343 -7.18 18.70 4.62
N ASP A 344 -8.08 18.63 3.65
CA ASP A 344 -7.83 18.98 2.25
C ASP A 344 -8.69 20.17 1.80
N ARG A 345 -8.52 20.60 0.54
CA ARG A 345 -9.30 21.69 -0.05
C ARG A 345 -10.82 21.45 0.01
N SER A 346 -11.29 20.22 -0.19
CA SER A 346 -12.73 19.91 -0.26
C SER A 346 -13.43 20.10 1.08
N GLN A 347 -12.70 19.91 2.18
CA GLN A 347 -13.20 20.07 3.54
C GLN A 347 -13.20 21.54 3.98
N LEU A 348 -12.31 22.37 3.43
CA LEU A 348 -12.20 23.79 3.75
C LEU A 348 -13.08 24.68 2.87
N VAL A 349 -13.19 24.37 1.58
CA VAL A 349 -13.91 25.21 0.60
C VAL A 349 -15.36 24.74 0.48
N GLY A 350 -16.30 25.68 0.68
CA GLY A 350 -17.74 25.44 0.47
C GLY A 350 -18.17 25.69 -0.97
N ALA A 351 -19.35 25.16 -1.34
CA ALA A 351 -19.95 25.38 -2.66
C ALA A 351 -20.72 26.72 -2.74
N TYR A 352 -20.92 27.39 -1.61
CA TYR A 352 -21.72 28.60 -1.47
C TYR A 352 -20.95 29.72 -0.73
N VAL A 353 -21.28 30.98 -1.04
CA VAL A 353 -20.72 32.18 -0.39
C VAL A 353 -20.94 32.15 1.12
N GLY A 354 -19.88 32.40 1.89
CA GLY A 354 -19.85 32.35 3.36
C GLY A 354 -19.60 30.97 3.96
N GLN A 355 -19.81 29.88 3.21
CA GLN A 355 -19.64 28.53 3.73
C GLN A 355 -18.16 28.16 3.96
N SER A 356 -17.24 28.65 3.13
CA SER A 356 -15.80 28.37 3.25
C SER A 356 -15.21 28.92 4.56
N GLU A 357 -15.64 30.11 4.99
CA GLU A 357 -15.23 30.71 6.26
C GLU A 357 -15.74 29.88 7.45
N GLN A 358 -17.01 29.51 7.44
CA GLN A 358 -17.61 28.70 8.50
C GLN A 358 -16.90 27.34 8.64
N ARG A 359 -16.69 26.62 7.54
CA ARG A 359 -16.00 25.32 7.52
C ARG A 359 -14.57 25.44 8.04
N THR A 360 -13.84 26.45 7.57
CA THR A 360 -12.47 26.72 8.02
C THR A 360 -12.43 26.98 9.53
N MET A 361 -13.38 27.77 10.06
CA MET A 361 -13.46 28.06 11.48
C MET A 361 -13.84 26.84 12.33
N GLU A 362 -14.74 25.99 11.84
CA GLU A 362 -15.07 24.72 12.51
C GLU A 362 -13.85 23.79 12.62
N VAL A 363 -13.05 23.71 11.56
CA VAL A 363 -11.79 22.94 11.55
C VAL A 363 -10.77 23.56 12.51
N ILE A 364 -10.61 24.88 12.52
CA ILE A 364 -9.70 25.58 13.45
C ILE A 364 -10.10 25.28 14.89
N LYS A 365 -11.39 25.38 15.24
CA LYS A 365 -11.90 25.07 16.59
C LYS A 365 -11.56 23.63 17.01
N LYS A 366 -11.65 22.67 16.08
CA LYS A 366 -11.23 21.29 16.31
C LYS A 366 -9.71 21.11 16.44
N ALA A 367 -8.90 22.03 15.92
CA ALA A 367 -7.45 21.99 16.02
C ALA A 367 -6.88 22.75 17.22
N VAL A 368 -7.68 23.57 17.93
CA VAL A 368 -7.25 24.30 19.13
C VAL A 368 -6.70 23.35 20.19
N GLY A 369 -5.46 23.56 20.61
CA GLY A 369 -4.71 22.70 21.54
C GLY A 369 -3.81 21.69 20.85
N GLY A 370 -3.89 21.54 19.52
CA GLY A 370 -3.11 20.59 18.72
C GLY A 370 -2.62 21.19 17.39
N VAL A 371 -2.58 20.37 16.34
CA VAL A 371 -2.05 20.74 15.02
C VAL A 371 -3.14 20.66 13.95
N LEU A 372 -3.23 21.70 13.10
CA LEU A 372 -3.99 21.71 11.86
C LEU A 372 -3.04 21.40 10.68
N PHE A 373 -3.20 20.26 10.04
CA PHE A 373 -2.42 19.84 8.88
C PHE A 373 -3.24 20.01 7.59
N ILE A 374 -2.75 20.82 6.66
CA ILE A 374 -3.41 21.07 5.36
C ILE A 374 -2.56 20.43 4.26
N ASP A 375 -3.05 19.33 3.69
CA ASP A 375 -2.38 18.67 2.56
C ASP A 375 -2.69 19.38 1.23
N GLU A 376 -1.73 19.32 0.31
CA GLU A 376 -1.77 20.01 -0.98
C GLU A 376 -2.25 21.48 -0.87
N ALA A 377 -1.70 22.23 0.08
CA ALA A 377 -2.16 23.58 0.43
C ALA A 377 -2.12 24.57 -0.75
N TYR A 378 -1.19 24.38 -1.70
CA TYR A 378 -1.13 25.16 -2.95
C TYR A 378 -2.43 25.08 -3.77
N SER A 379 -3.20 24.00 -3.62
CA SER A 379 -4.46 23.81 -4.31
C SER A 379 -5.49 24.86 -3.93
N LEU A 380 -5.39 25.51 -2.76
CA LEU A 380 -6.32 26.56 -2.29
C LEU A 380 -6.35 27.77 -3.25
N LYS A 381 -5.23 28.06 -3.93
CA LYS A 381 -5.12 29.18 -4.89
C LYS A 381 -4.94 28.64 -6.30
N ARG A 382 -6.04 28.49 -7.05
CA ARG A 382 -6.02 28.22 -8.50
C ARG A 382 -6.09 29.53 -9.26
N ALA A 383 -5.17 29.76 -10.20
CA ALA A 383 -5.04 31.02 -10.92
C ALA A 383 -6.16 31.30 -11.96
N GLU A 384 -7.05 30.34 -12.24
CA GLU A 384 -7.84 30.34 -13.48
C GLU A 384 -9.37 30.14 -13.31
N SER A 385 -9.97 30.49 -12.18
CA SER A 385 -11.44 30.39 -12.04
C SER A 385 -12.01 31.46 -11.13
N SER A 386 -13.24 31.93 -11.41
CA SER A 386 -14.04 32.79 -10.52
C SER A 386 -14.30 32.18 -9.13
N ASP A 387 -13.96 30.89 -8.96
CA ASP A 387 -13.85 30.15 -7.70
C ASP A 387 -12.59 30.50 -6.87
N SER A 388 -11.74 31.41 -7.35
CA SER A 388 -10.56 31.91 -6.64
C SER A 388 -10.91 32.62 -5.33
N ASP A 389 -12.09 33.25 -5.28
CA ASP A 389 -12.53 34.04 -4.14
C ASP A 389 -12.77 33.16 -2.90
N TYR A 390 -13.34 31.97 -3.08
CA TYR A 390 -13.58 31.04 -1.97
C TYR A 390 -12.29 30.50 -1.35
N GLY A 391 -11.26 30.25 -2.16
CA GLY A 391 -9.96 29.79 -1.69
C GLY A 391 -9.18 30.89 -0.96
N GLN A 392 -9.30 32.14 -1.43
CA GLN A 392 -8.69 33.29 -0.76
C GLN A 392 -9.35 33.56 0.61
N VAL A 393 -10.67 33.39 0.72
CA VAL A 393 -11.40 33.48 2.01
C VAL A 393 -10.84 32.50 3.05
N VAL A 394 -10.50 31.27 2.65
CA VAL A 394 -9.88 30.28 3.55
C VAL A 394 -8.51 30.78 4.04
N ILE A 395 -7.68 31.30 3.13
CA ILE A 395 -6.36 31.84 3.45
C ILE A 395 -6.47 33.01 4.43
N ASP A 396 -7.37 33.95 4.16
CA ASP A 396 -7.56 35.14 4.98
C ASP A 396 -8.09 34.76 6.37
N THR A 397 -8.99 33.78 6.45
CA THR A 397 -9.50 33.23 7.72
C THR A 397 -8.39 32.58 8.54
N LEU A 398 -7.52 31.77 7.92
CA LEU A 398 -6.35 31.16 8.57
C LEU A 398 -5.39 32.22 9.09
N VAL A 399 -5.04 33.22 8.26
CA VAL A 399 -4.13 34.31 8.65
C VAL A 399 -4.71 35.11 9.82
N SER A 400 -6.01 35.39 9.80
CA SER A 400 -6.71 36.05 10.90
C SER A 400 -6.60 35.23 12.19
N ALA A 401 -6.92 33.93 12.14
CA ALA A 401 -6.88 33.05 13.31
C ALA A 401 -5.47 32.89 13.92
N MET A 402 -4.42 32.90 13.09
CA MET A 402 -3.03 32.86 13.57
C MET A 402 -2.57 34.20 14.18
N THR A 403 -3.05 35.32 13.63
CA THR A 403 -2.54 36.66 13.99
C THR A 403 -3.25 37.30 15.18
N SER A 404 -4.58 37.23 15.22
CA SER A 404 -5.39 38.05 16.12
C SER A 404 -6.69 37.33 16.49
N GLY A 405 -6.94 37.18 17.80
CA GLY A 405 -8.18 36.60 18.32
C GLY A 405 -7.95 35.57 19.42
N GLU A 406 -9.03 34.90 19.83
CA GLU A 406 -9.03 33.88 20.89
C GLU A 406 -8.14 32.66 20.59
N TYR A 407 -7.84 32.42 19.31
CA TYR A 407 -7.13 31.21 18.84
C TYR A 407 -5.63 31.42 18.60
N SER A 408 -5.13 32.66 18.67
CA SER A 408 -3.71 32.95 18.41
C SER A 408 -2.81 32.27 19.45
N GLY A 409 -1.78 31.56 18.98
CA GLY A 409 -0.86 30.81 19.84
C GLY A 409 -1.44 29.55 20.49
N ARG A 410 -2.70 29.20 20.23
CA ARG A 410 -3.35 28.01 20.82
C ARG A 410 -3.33 26.77 19.93
N PHE A 411 -2.86 26.88 18.70
CA PHE A 411 -2.72 25.76 17.76
C PHE A 411 -1.59 26.02 16.77
N VAL A 412 -1.09 24.96 16.15
CA VAL A 412 -0.07 25.05 15.10
C VAL A 412 -0.69 24.69 13.75
N VAL A 413 -0.24 25.37 12.69
CA VAL A 413 -0.64 25.07 11.30
C VAL A 413 0.57 24.51 10.57
N ILE A 414 0.37 23.36 9.92
CA ILE A 414 1.38 22.72 9.06
C ILE A 414 0.82 22.63 7.64
N LEU A 415 1.48 23.30 6.69
CA LEU A 415 1.11 23.24 5.27
C LEU A 415 1.98 22.21 4.54
N ALA A 416 1.37 21.33 3.76
CA ALA A 416 2.10 20.35 2.96
C ALA A 416 1.85 20.52 1.45
N GLY A 417 2.86 20.20 0.65
CA GLY A 417 2.74 20.20 -0.81
C GLY A 417 4.06 19.97 -1.55
N TYR A 418 4.02 20.16 -2.86
CA TYR A 418 5.18 20.04 -3.72
C TYR A 418 6.10 21.28 -3.61
N PRO A 419 7.44 21.13 -3.71
CA PRO A 419 8.38 22.21 -3.41
C PRO A 419 8.22 23.48 -4.26
N GLU A 420 7.98 23.36 -5.57
CA GLU A 420 7.86 24.53 -6.46
C GLU A 420 6.49 25.20 -6.32
N GLU A 421 5.44 24.41 -6.22
CA GLU A 421 4.05 24.83 -6.04
C GLU A 421 3.88 25.58 -4.71
N MET A 422 4.46 25.06 -3.62
CA MET A 422 4.43 25.71 -2.31
C MET A 422 5.22 27.01 -2.28
N ARG A 423 6.39 27.07 -2.93
CA ARG A 423 7.16 28.32 -3.07
C ARG A 423 6.36 29.39 -3.80
N ASN A 424 5.67 29.03 -4.88
CA ASN A 424 4.81 29.94 -5.62
C ASN A 424 3.59 30.37 -4.79
N PHE A 425 2.96 29.43 -4.08
CA PHE A 425 1.82 29.67 -3.21
C PHE A 425 2.13 30.66 -2.08
N LEU A 426 3.28 30.51 -1.40
CA LEU A 426 3.70 31.41 -0.32
C LEU A 426 4.10 32.80 -0.86
N ARG A 427 4.79 32.87 -2.01
CA ARG A 427 5.14 34.15 -2.65
C ARG A 427 3.90 34.96 -3.05
N ALA A 428 2.84 34.27 -3.47
CA ALA A 428 1.58 34.89 -3.87
C ALA A 428 0.73 35.39 -2.68
N ASN A 429 1.10 35.09 -1.44
CA ASN A 429 0.33 35.44 -0.23
C ASN A 429 1.26 35.99 0.87
N PRO A 430 1.52 37.32 0.89
CA PRO A 430 2.40 37.93 1.89
C PRO A 430 1.99 37.66 3.35
N GLY A 431 0.68 37.58 3.62
CA GLY A 431 0.14 37.28 4.96
C GLY A 431 0.52 35.89 5.47
N LEU A 432 0.47 34.87 4.60
CA LEU A 432 0.97 33.53 4.94
C LEU A 432 2.49 33.54 5.06
N ARG A 433 3.21 34.16 4.13
CA ARG A 433 4.68 34.19 4.16
C ARG A 433 5.23 34.76 5.48
N SER A 434 4.56 35.74 6.08
CA SER A 434 4.97 36.32 7.36
C SER A 434 4.76 35.42 8.58
N ARG A 435 3.91 34.39 8.50
CA ARG A 435 3.58 33.47 9.62
C ARG A 435 4.25 32.10 9.50
N PHE A 436 4.87 31.84 8.35
CA PHE A 436 5.55 30.58 8.03
C PHE A 436 7.01 30.90 7.68
N PRO A 437 7.87 31.09 8.70
CA PRO A 437 9.24 31.53 8.49
C PRO A 437 10.03 30.46 7.74
N GLU A 438 10.96 30.90 6.87
CA GLU A 438 11.79 29.97 6.08
C GLU A 438 12.61 29.01 6.96
N SER A 439 12.85 29.36 8.23
CA SER A 439 13.47 28.48 9.22
C SER A 439 12.65 27.21 9.56
N ASN A 440 11.34 27.24 9.34
CA ASN A 440 10.40 26.15 9.62
C ASN A 440 9.91 25.47 8.32
N HIS A 441 10.64 25.67 7.23
CA HIS A 441 10.41 24.97 5.96
C HIS A 441 11.24 23.69 5.95
N PHE A 442 10.56 22.55 5.98
CA PHE A 442 11.18 21.22 5.93
C PHE A 442 11.04 20.64 4.53
N THR A 443 12.16 20.36 3.88
CA THR A 443 12.19 19.67 2.58
C THR A 443 12.51 18.21 2.79
N LEU A 444 11.60 17.33 2.37
CA LEU A 444 11.74 15.88 2.42
C LEU A 444 12.15 15.39 1.01
N PRO A 445 13.41 14.97 0.81
CA PRO A 445 13.87 14.42 -0.46
C PRO A 445 13.20 13.07 -0.77
N ASP A 446 13.30 12.64 -2.02
CA ASP A 446 12.95 11.28 -2.43
C ASP A 446 13.89 10.26 -1.77
N PHE A 447 13.34 9.10 -1.41
CA PHE A 447 14.13 8.02 -0.84
C PHE A 447 15.00 7.36 -1.91
N THR A 448 16.21 6.99 -1.50
CA THR A 448 17.07 6.09 -2.25
C THR A 448 16.45 4.70 -2.34
N THR A 449 16.91 3.88 -3.30
CA THR A 449 16.39 2.52 -3.46
C THR A 449 16.63 1.67 -2.20
N ASP A 450 17.76 1.85 -1.54
CA ASP A 450 18.09 1.14 -0.29
C ASP A 450 17.19 1.58 0.87
N GLU A 451 16.89 2.88 0.98
CA GLU A 451 15.93 3.40 1.96
C GLU A 451 14.51 2.89 1.66
N LEU A 452 14.09 2.81 0.40
CA LEU A 452 12.78 2.24 0.04
C LEU A 452 12.70 0.75 0.38
N LEU A 453 13.81 0.01 0.24
CA LEU A 453 13.88 -1.40 0.65
C LEU A 453 13.77 -1.54 2.17
N GLN A 454 14.42 -0.67 2.95
CA GLN A 454 14.25 -0.61 4.40
C GLN A 454 12.82 -0.29 4.80
N VAL A 455 12.16 0.64 4.10
CA VAL A 455 10.73 0.92 4.30
C VAL A 455 9.90 -0.33 3.98
N ALA A 456 10.17 -1.03 2.88
CA ALA A 456 9.47 -2.26 2.53
C ALA A 456 9.62 -3.34 3.60
N GLU A 457 10.81 -3.49 4.17
CA GLU A 457 11.08 -4.39 5.31
C GLU A 457 10.25 -4.00 6.54
N GLN A 458 10.25 -2.72 6.94
CA GLN A 458 9.43 -2.24 8.06
C GLN A 458 7.92 -2.46 7.83
N VAL A 459 7.43 -2.29 6.59
CA VAL A 459 6.03 -2.57 6.26
C VAL A 459 5.74 -4.06 6.37
N ALA A 460 6.62 -4.93 5.86
CA ALA A 460 6.45 -6.38 5.95
C ALA A 460 6.41 -6.82 7.43
N GLU A 461 7.36 -6.38 8.25
CA GLU A 461 7.45 -6.72 9.68
C GLU A 461 6.22 -6.26 10.49
N ARG A 462 5.70 -5.07 10.18
CA ARG A 462 4.45 -4.56 10.80
C ARG A 462 3.22 -5.40 10.45
N ASN A 463 3.25 -6.10 9.31
CA ASN A 463 2.19 -7.01 8.87
C ASN A 463 2.55 -8.48 9.14
N ASP A 464 3.55 -8.75 9.99
CA ASP A 464 4.00 -10.11 10.34
C ASP A 464 4.59 -10.93 9.18
N PHE A 465 5.10 -10.25 8.15
CA PHE A 465 5.77 -10.86 7.01
C PHE A 465 7.28 -10.65 7.02
N ILE A 466 7.98 -11.65 6.47
CA ILE A 466 9.44 -11.70 6.33
C ILE A 466 9.80 -11.62 4.86
N LEU A 467 10.82 -10.81 4.56
CA LEU A 467 11.41 -10.71 3.23
C LEU A 467 12.72 -11.51 3.16
N ARG A 468 12.73 -12.60 2.38
CA ARG A 468 13.95 -13.34 2.08
C ARG A 468 14.90 -12.52 1.19
N PRO A 469 16.22 -12.81 1.16
CA PRO A 469 17.18 -12.05 0.35
C PRO A 469 16.84 -12.00 -1.15
N ASP A 470 16.31 -13.10 -1.70
CA ASP A 470 15.82 -13.18 -3.08
C ASP A 470 14.56 -12.33 -3.29
N THR A 471 13.62 -12.32 -2.33
CA THR A 471 12.45 -11.44 -2.35
C THR A 471 12.85 -9.95 -2.33
N LYS A 472 13.83 -9.59 -1.51
CA LYS A 472 14.37 -8.22 -1.43
C LYS A 472 14.91 -7.75 -2.80
N ILE A 473 15.59 -8.63 -3.53
CA ILE A 473 16.06 -8.34 -4.90
C ILE A 473 14.88 -8.10 -5.85
N SER A 474 13.82 -8.92 -5.80
CA SER A 474 12.63 -8.72 -6.64
C SER A 474 11.91 -7.40 -6.32
N ILE A 475 11.80 -7.05 -5.04
CA ILE A 475 11.25 -5.76 -4.59
C ILE A 475 12.10 -4.59 -5.12
N GLN A 476 13.42 -4.68 -5.00
CA GLN A 476 14.34 -3.68 -5.53
C GLN A 476 14.16 -3.47 -7.04
N GLN A 477 14.10 -4.55 -7.81
CA GLN A 477 13.86 -4.49 -9.26
C GLN A 477 12.49 -3.88 -9.58
N ARG A 478 11.44 -4.21 -8.82
CA ARG A 478 10.11 -3.65 -8.99
C ARG A 478 10.09 -2.15 -8.70
N LEU A 479 10.73 -1.70 -7.61
CA LEU A 479 10.91 -0.29 -7.28
C LEU A 479 11.62 0.49 -8.39
N GLU A 480 12.68 -0.07 -8.98
CA GLU A 480 13.43 0.57 -10.08
C GLU A 480 12.62 0.69 -11.38
N ARG A 481 11.75 -0.28 -11.66
CA ARG A 481 10.80 -0.26 -12.79
C ARG A 481 9.69 0.77 -12.56
N GLU A 482 9.14 0.83 -11.35
CA GLU A 482 8.07 1.77 -11.00
C GLU A 482 8.59 3.22 -10.88
N ARG A 483 9.87 3.43 -10.55
CA ARG A 483 10.51 4.75 -10.52
C ARG A 483 10.84 5.25 -11.93
N VAL A 484 9.87 5.95 -12.53
CA VAL A 484 9.94 6.44 -13.91
C VAL A 484 10.16 7.95 -13.99
N ASP A 485 9.69 8.71 -13.01
CA ASP A 485 9.79 10.16 -12.95
C ASP A 485 9.85 10.69 -11.51
N GLU A 486 9.91 12.02 -11.36
CA GLU A 486 9.94 12.75 -10.08
C GLU A 486 8.61 12.67 -9.30
N THR A 487 7.52 12.18 -9.89
CA THR A 487 6.22 12.02 -9.20
C THR A 487 6.08 10.67 -8.49
N PHE A 488 7.17 9.89 -8.45
CA PHE A 488 7.24 8.59 -7.81
C PHE A 488 6.70 8.62 -6.36
N GLY A 489 5.88 7.62 -6.03
CA GLY A 489 5.15 7.54 -4.75
C GLY A 489 6.02 7.18 -3.54
N ASN A 490 7.34 7.05 -3.68
CA ASN A 490 8.29 6.85 -2.58
C ASN A 490 7.86 5.73 -1.61
N ALA A 491 7.83 5.98 -0.29
CA ALA A 491 7.45 5.00 0.72
C ALA A 491 6.03 4.44 0.53
N ARG A 492 5.13 5.22 -0.10
CA ARG A 492 3.78 4.73 -0.46
C ARG A 492 3.87 3.64 -1.52
N THR A 493 4.75 3.79 -2.50
CA THR A 493 5.01 2.74 -3.51
C THR A 493 5.62 1.50 -2.86
N ALA A 494 6.65 1.64 -2.03
CA ALA A 494 7.23 0.51 -1.30
C ALA A 494 6.19 -0.24 -0.45
N LYS A 495 5.35 0.52 0.29
CA LYS A 495 4.22 -0.05 1.04
C LYS A 495 3.25 -0.81 0.15
N ASN A 496 2.85 -0.22 -0.98
CA ASN A 496 1.89 -0.85 -1.89
C ASN A 496 2.46 -2.14 -2.50
N ILE A 497 3.75 -2.18 -2.86
CA ILE A 497 4.40 -3.40 -3.36
C ILE A 497 4.28 -4.54 -2.34
N ILE A 498 4.51 -4.25 -1.05
CA ILE A 498 4.37 -5.25 0.02
C ILE A 498 2.92 -5.69 0.19
N LEU A 499 1.97 -4.75 0.23
CA LEU A 499 0.55 -5.08 0.36
C LEU A 499 0.04 -5.91 -0.83
N ASP A 500 0.50 -5.59 -2.04
CA ASP A 500 0.20 -6.36 -3.25
C ASP A 500 0.75 -7.78 -3.14
N ALA A 501 1.98 -7.95 -2.62
CA ALA A 501 2.59 -9.27 -2.41
C ALA A 501 1.83 -10.08 -1.35
N ILE A 502 1.42 -9.46 -0.24
CA ILE A 502 0.60 -10.09 0.79
C ILE A 502 -0.74 -10.55 0.21
N PHE A 503 -1.38 -9.68 -0.58
CA PHE A 503 -2.63 -10.02 -1.25
C PHE A 503 -2.46 -11.17 -2.24
N ALA A 504 -1.42 -11.13 -3.07
CA ALA A 504 -1.10 -12.20 -4.01
C ALA A 504 -0.91 -13.54 -3.28
N LYS A 505 -0.14 -13.54 -2.19
CA LYS A 505 0.07 -14.73 -1.36
C LYS A 505 -1.24 -15.31 -0.84
N GLY A 506 -2.12 -14.45 -0.31
CA GLY A 506 -3.44 -14.86 0.19
C GLY A 506 -4.40 -15.32 -0.91
N SER A 507 -4.25 -14.84 -2.14
CA SER A 507 -5.12 -15.20 -3.27
C SER A 507 -4.88 -16.60 -3.83
N HIS A 508 -3.75 -17.22 -3.49
CA HIS A 508 -3.35 -18.57 -3.92
C HIS A 508 -3.52 -19.64 -2.85
N VAL A 509 -4.28 -19.34 -1.79
CA VAL A 509 -4.58 -20.26 -0.69
C VAL A 509 -5.48 -21.41 -1.21
N GLY A 510 -4.89 -22.59 -1.38
CA GLY A 510 -5.58 -23.86 -1.64
C GLY A 510 -6.06 -24.52 -0.36
N ASP A 511 -5.90 -25.86 -0.26
CA ASP A 511 -6.35 -26.65 0.89
C ASP A 511 -5.70 -26.19 2.21
N THR A 512 -6.50 -25.62 3.10
CA THR A 512 -6.04 -24.95 4.33
C THR A 512 -5.43 -25.90 5.35
N GLU A 513 -5.75 -27.21 5.28
CA GLU A 513 -5.26 -28.21 6.24
C GLU A 513 -3.78 -28.58 6.04
N ALA A 514 -3.18 -28.24 4.90
CA ALA A 514 -1.78 -28.56 4.57
C ALA A 514 -0.80 -27.39 4.76
N MET A 515 -1.27 -26.22 5.19
CA MET A 515 -0.45 -25.00 5.27
C MET A 515 0.46 -25.01 6.49
N LYS A 516 1.73 -24.64 6.28
CA LYS A 516 2.76 -24.53 7.31
C LYS A 516 2.96 -23.07 7.74
N ILE A 517 3.62 -22.86 8.88
CA ILE A 517 3.91 -21.50 9.41
C ILE A 517 4.60 -20.57 8.38
N PRO A 518 5.57 -21.04 7.57
CA PRO A 518 6.17 -20.22 6.50
C PRO A 518 5.16 -19.70 5.46
N ASP A 519 4.06 -20.43 5.24
CA ASP A 519 3.04 -20.04 4.26
C ASP A 519 2.25 -18.80 4.70
N PHE A 520 2.24 -18.50 6.00
CA PHE A 520 1.58 -17.32 6.55
C PHE A 520 2.51 -16.13 6.77
N THR A 521 3.83 -16.35 6.73
CA THR A 521 4.81 -15.39 7.26
C THR A 521 5.90 -15.00 6.28
N ILE A 522 6.13 -15.73 5.18
CA ILE A 522 7.25 -15.45 4.26
C ILE A 522 6.74 -14.98 2.90
N LEU A 523 7.11 -13.76 2.48
CA LEU A 523 6.85 -13.31 1.11
C LEU A 523 7.94 -13.82 0.17
N THR A 524 7.53 -14.36 -0.97
CA THR A 524 8.39 -14.91 -2.01
C THR A 524 8.51 -13.94 -3.19
N PRO A 525 9.52 -14.12 -4.08
CA PRO A 525 9.62 -13.32 -5.31
C PRO A 525 8.37 -13.41 -6.20
N ALA A 526 7.72 -14.58 -6.23
CA ALA A 526 6.50 -14.80 -7.01
C ALA A 526 5.34 -13.91 -6.51
N ASP A 527 5.21 -13.75 -5.19
CA ASP A 527 4.18 -12.90 -4.58
C ASP A 527 4.36 -11.43 -5.02
N VAL A 528 5.60 -10.96 -5.09
CA VAL A 528 5.95 -9.58 -5.50
C VAL A 528 5.64 -9.34 -6.99
N GLU A 529 5.78 -10.37 -7.82
CA GLU A 529 5.61 -10.29 -9.28
C GLU A 529 4.18 -10.56 -9.75
N ALA A 530 3.35 -11.22 -8.94
CA ALA A 530 1.96 -11.58 -9.28
C ALA A 530 1.05 -10.37 -9.58
N HIS A 531 1.30 -9.20 -9.00
CA HIS A 531 0.51 -7.99 -9.34
C HIS A 531 0.83 -7.45 -10.75
N LEU A 532 2.03 -7.73 -11.28
CA LEU A 532 2.42 -7.34 -12.64
C LEU A 532 1.69 -8.19 -13.68
N SER A 533 1.38 -9.45 -13.39
CA SER A 533 0.53 -10.27 -14.24
C SER A 533 -0.95 -9.85 -14.14
N GLY A 534 -1.42 -9.38 -12.99
CA GLY A 534 -2.83 -8.98 -12.81
C GLY A 534 -3.32 -7.77 -13.63
N LYS A 535 -2.44 -6.80 -13.94
CA LYS A 535 -2.83 -5.57 -14.69
C LYS A 535 -2.65 -5.66 -16.22
N GLU A 536 -2.00 -6.70 -16.74
CA GLU A 536 -1.84 -6.92 -18.19
C GLU A 536 -2.27 -8.32 -18.69
N VAL A 537 -2.59 -9.29 -17.82
CA VAL A 537 -2.90 -10.68 -18.24
C VAL A 537 -4.40 -10.96 -18.42
N GLN A 538 -5.18 -9.94 -18.74
CA GLN A 538 -6.35 -10.14 -19.59
C GLN A 538 -6.16 -9.33 -20.88
N ILE A 539 -5.35 -9.86 -21.78
CA ILE A 539 -5.65 -10.10 -23.21
C ILE A 539 -4.33 -10.41 -23.96
N ASN A 540 -4.34 -11.56 -24.64
CA ASN A 540 -3.44 -12.06 -25.68
C ASN A 540 -2.12 -12.73 -25.25
N THR A 541 -2.12 -14.06 -25.39
CA THR A 541 -0.99 -15.02 -25.33
C THR A 541 0.18 -14.71 -26.29
N LEU A 542 0.04 -13.70 -27.14
CA LEU A 542 1.00 -13.32 -28.17
C LEU A 542 1.79 -12.07 -27.75
N SER A 543 3.12 -12.11 -27.95
CA SER A 543 3.99 -10.95 -27.74
C SER A 543 3.68 -9.81 -28.72
N ALA A 544 4.07 -8.59 -28.39
CA ALA A 544 3.86 -7.42 -29.25
C ALA A 544 4.51 -7.60 -30.63
N LYS A 545 5.68 -8.28 -30.69
CA LYS A 545 6.30 -8.68 -31.95
C LYS A 545 5.42 -9.63 -32.76
N GLN A 546 4.82 -10.64 -32.14
CA GLN A 546 3.92 -11.58 -32.84
C GLN A 546 2.66 -10.88 -33.34
N ARG A 547 2.10 -9.95 -32.56
CA ARG A 547 0.95 -9.12 -32.98
C ARG A 547 1.30 -8.21 -34.16
N LEU A 548 2.52 -7.64 -34.18
CA LEU A 548 3.02 -6.88 -35.32
C LEU A 548 3.11 -7.76 -36.57
N GLU A 549 3.61 -9.00 -36.46
CA GLU A 549 3.69 -9.92 -37.59
C GLU A 549 2.31 -10.29 -38.17
N GLN A 550 1.29 -10.38 -37.32
CA GLN A 550 -0.10 -10.65 -37.74
C GLN A 550 -0.78 -9.47 -38.43
N MET A 551 -0.29 -8.23 -38.29
CA MET A 551 -0.89 -7.10 -38.99
C MET A 551 -0.81 -7.29 -40.52
N ILE A 552 -1.88 -7.00 -41.23
CA ILE A 552 -1.90 -7.13 -42.69
C ILE A 552 -0.99 -6.06 -43.33
N GLY A 553 -0.19 -6.46 -44.32
CA GLY A 553 0.71 -5.58 -45.05
C GLY A 553 1.95 -5.13 -44.27
N LEU A 554 2.45 -3.92 -44.59
CA LEU A 554 3.55 -3.23 -43.89
C LEU A 554 4.89 -3.98 -43.83
N ALA A 555 5.19 -4.84 -44.81
CA ALA A 555 6.37 -5.72 -44.80
C ALA A 555 7.71 -4.98 -44.56
N GLU A 556 7.94 -3.87 -45.26
CA GLU A 556 9.16 -3.06 -45.09
C GLU A 556 9.27 -2.48 -43.68
N MET A 557 8.15 -2.00 -43.13
CA MET A 557 8.09 -1.43 -41.79
C MET A 557 8.34 -2.50 -40.72
N LYS A 558 7.73 -3.69 -40.85
CA LYS A 558 7.97 -4.84 -39.96
C LYS A 558 9.45 -5.27 -39.95
N ALA A 559 10.07 -5.32 -41.13
CA ALA A 559 11.49 -5.64 -41.26
C ALA A 559 12.37 -4.60 -40.55
N GLU A 560 12.08 -3.31 -40.72
CA GLU A 560 12.83 -2.24 -40.05
C GLU A 560 12.63 -2.24 -38.52
N LEU A 561 11.40 -2.42 -38.02
CA LEU A 561 11.16 -2.56 -36.58
C LEU A 561 11.86 -3.77 -35.99
N THR A 562 11.89 -4.90 -36.71
CA THR A 562 12.61 -6.10 -36.28
C THR A 562 14.11 -5.85 -36.18
N LYS A 563 14.71 -5.13 -37.14
CA LYS A 563 16.13 -4.73 -37.06
C LYS A 563 16.40 -3.83 -35.86
N VAL A 564 15.53 -2.85 -35.62
CA VAL A 564 15.65 -1.93 -34.47
C VAL A 564 15.57 -2.69 -33.15
N ALA A 565 14.57 -3.56 -32.98
CA ALA A 565 14.41 -4.38 -31.78
C ALA A 565 15.61 -5.30 -31.52
N ALA A 566 16.12 -5.96 -32.57
CA ALA A 566 17.29 -6.81 -32.47
C ALA A 566 18.55 -6.03 -32.07
N PHE A 567 18.76 -4.87 -32.68
CA PHE A 567 19.90 -4.00 -32.35
C PHE A 567 19.83 -3.55 -30.89
N VAL A 568 18.69 -3.02 -30.44
CA VAL A 568 18.46 -2.58 -29.06
C VAL A 568 18.73 -3.71 -28.05
N SER A 569 18.21 -4.91 -28.33
CA SER A 569 18.40 -6.09 -27.48
C SER A 569 19.88 -6.44 -27.29
N ILE A 570 20.66 -6.44 -28.38
CA ILE A 570 22.11 -6.68 -28.32
C ILE A 570 22.83 -5.57 -27.55
N GLN A 571 22.47 -4.30 -27.75
CA GLN A 571 23.10 -3.19 -27.03
C GLN A 571 22.83 -3.25 -25.52
N ARG A 572 21.60 -3.60 -25.12
CA ARG A 572 21.26 -3.86 -23.70
C ARG A 572 22.05 -5.02 -23.13
N SER A 573 22.20 -6.11 -23.88
CA SER A 573 23.03 -7.25 -23.48
C SER A 573 24.50 -6.84 -23.27
N ARG A 574 25.07 -6.00 -24.16
CA ARG A 574 26.42 -5.45 -23.99
C ARG A 574 26.55 -4.62 -22.72
N GLN A 575 25.61 -3.71 -22.44
CA GLN A 575 25.61 -2.90 -21.21
C GLN A 575 25.57 -3.78 -19.95
N LYS A 576 24.69 -4.79 -19.93
CA LYS A 576 24.58 -5.73 -18.80
C LYS A 576 25.88 -6.53 -18.55
N ASN A 577 26.66 -6.77 -19.61
CA ASN A 577 27.95 -7.45 -19.52
C ASN A 577 29.14 -6.47 -19.35
N GLY A 578 28.88 -5.20 -19.00
CA GLY A 578 29.93 -4.20 -18.78
C GLY A 578 30.69 -3.77 -20.03
N LEU A 579 30.21 -4.11 -21.23
CA LEU A 579 30.80 -3.69 -22.48
C LEU A 579 30.27 -2.31 -22.91
N PRO A 580 31.09 -1.48 -23.59
CA PRO A 580 30.62 -0.24 -24.14
C PRO A 580 29.51 -0.52 -25.18
N ALA A 581 28.39 0.17 -24.99
CA ALA A 581 27.26 0.18 -25.91
C ALA A 581 27.18 1.52 -26.63
N VAL A 582 26.85 1.45 -27.92
CA VAL A 582 26.59 2.59 -28.78
C VAL A 582 25.19 3.13 -28.45
N PRO A 583 25.02 4.46 -28.31
CA PRO A 583 23.71 5.08 -28.15
C PRO A 583 22.74 4.69 -29.27
N VAL A 584 21.50 4.36 -28.91
CA VAL A 584 20.47 3.99 -29.89
C VAL A 584 19.49 5.14 -30.06
N GLU A 585 19.42 5.68 -31.27
CA GLU A 585 18.49 6.74 -31.64
C GLU A 585 17.16 6.12 -32.10
N LEU A 586 16.12 6.26 -31.27
CA LEU A 586 14.82 5.61 -31.47
C LEU A 586 13.66 6.58 -31.73
N HIS A 587 13.90 7.89 -31.65
CA HIS A 587 12.90 8.87 -32.06
C HIS A 587 12.59 8.73 -33.55
N ALA A 588 11.30 8.70 -33.88
CA ALA A 588 10.85 8.28 -35.19
C ALA A 588 9.80 9.21 -35.80
N VAL A 589 9.75 9.23 -37.13
CA VAL A 589 8.75 9.93 -37.93
C VAL A 589 7.92 8.90 -38.66
N PHE A 590 6.61 8.89 -38.42
CA PHE A 590 5.64 7.99 -39.04
C PHE A 590 4.88 8.76 -40.12
N THR A 591 5.17 8.45 -41.39
CA THR A 591 4.53 9.14 -42.53
C THR A 591 3.55 8.24 -43.25
N GLY A 592 2.36 8.74 -43.56
CA GLY A 592 1.38 8.02 -44.37
C GLY A 592 -0.03 8.58 -44.26
N ASN A 593 -0.93 8.15 -45.13
CA ASN A 593 -2.32 8.64 -45.15
C ASN A 593 -3.13 8.18 -43.91
N PRO A 594 -4.29 8.78 -43.61
CA PRO A 594 -5.14 8.34 -42.51
C PRO A 594 -5.57 6.88 -42.68
N GLY A 595 -5.62 6.17 -41.57
CA GLY A 595 -6.07 4.78 -41.53
C GLY A 595 -5.07 3.72 -42.02
N THR A 596 -3.80 4.06 -42.21
CA THR A 596 -2.72 3.10 -42.55
C THR A 596 -2.10 2.38 -41.33
N GLY A 597 -2.67 2.57 -40.13
CA GLY A 597 -2.25 1.86 -38.92
C GLY A 597 -1.15 2.53 -38.07
N LYS A 598 -0.79 3.81 -38.33
CA LYS A 598 0.27 4.55 -37.60
C LYS A 598 0.17 4.44 -36.07
N THR A 599 -0.99 4.79 -35.50
CA THR A 599 -1.21 4.76 -34.04
C THR A 599 -1.16 3.34 -33.48
N THR A 600 -1.72 2.36 -34.20
CA THR A 600 -1.67 0.93 -33.81
C THR A 600 -0.24 0.43 -33.76
N VAL A 601 0.56 0.76 -34.77
CA VAL A 601 1.99 0.39 -34.82
C VAL A 601 2.79 1.15 -33.78
N ALA A 602 2.46 2.40 -33.46
CA ALA A 602 3.12 3.14 -32.39
C ALA A 602 2.89 2.50 -31.02
N GLN A 603 1.69 1.97 -30.76
CA GLN A 603 1.40 1.20 -29.54
C GLN A 603 2.24 -0.09 -29.48
N LEU A 604 2.29 -0.84 -30.59
CA LEU A 604 3.12 -2.05 -30.66
C LEU A 604 4.61 -1.72 -30.55
N TYR A 605 5.05 -0.58 -31.09
CA TYR A 605 6.42 -0.09 -30.98
C TYR A 605 6.79 0.19 -29.52
N ALA A 606 5.91 0.83 -28.75
CA ALA A 606 6.10 1.05 -27.32
C ALA A 606 6.26 -0.28 -26.55
N GLN A 607 5.39 -1.26 -26.83
CA GLN A 607 5.43 -2.58 -26.20
C GLN A 607 6.68 -3.37 -26.60
N ILE A 608 7.07 -3.37 -27.88
CA ILE A 608 8.29 -4.05 -28.33
C ILE A 608 9.52 -3.45 -27.64
N LEU A 609 9.61 -2.12 -27.52
CA LEU A 609 10.72 -1.46 -26.84
C LEU A 609 10.77 -1.75 -25.34
N GLN A 610 9.62 -1.97 -24.70
CA GLN A 610 9.54 -2.47 -23.32
C GLN A 610 9.99 -3.94 -23.22
N GLU A 611 9.51 -4.82 -24.12
CA GLU A 611 9.87 -6.24 -24.16
C GLU A 611 11.38 -6.46 -24.31
N VAL A 612 12.06 -5.64 -25.13
CA VAL A 612 13.53 -5.69 -25.29
C VAL A 612 14.29 -4.93 -24.18
N GLY A 613 13.58 -4.39 -23.19
CA GLY A 613 14.14 -3.72 -22.02
C GLY A 613 14.72 -2.34 -22.29
N TYR A 614 14.34 -1.66 -23.37
CA TYR A 614 14.73 -0.27 -23.61
C TYR A 614 13.88 0.70 -22.80
N LEU A 615 12.55 0.57 -22.91
CA LEU A 615 11.56 1.37 -22.19
C LEU A 615 11.14 0.68 -20.89
N LYS A 616 10.81 1.48 -19.86
CA LYS A 616 10.36 0.96 -18.55
C LYS A 616 8.88 0.57 -18.54
N ARG A 617 8.05 1.27 -19.32
CA ARG A 617 6.58 1.13 -19.37
C ARG A 617 6.17 1.13 -20.85
N GLY A 618 5.60 0.04 -21.37
CA GLY A 618 5.26 -0.12 -22.79
C GLY A 618 4.01 0.65 -23.25
N HIS A 619 3.67 1.75 -22.58
CA HIS A 619 2.47 2.53 -22.84
C HIS A 619 2.68 3.61 -23.90
N LEU A 620 1.59 4.01 -24.54
CA LEU A 620 1.54 5.06 -25.55
C LEU A 620 0.72 6.24 -25.02
N VAL A 621 1.29 7.45 -25.09
CA VAL A 621 0.55 8.69 -24.84
C VAL A 621 0.35 9.38 -26.17
N THR A 622 -0.91 9.49 -26.62
CA THR A 622 -1.27 10.18 -27.87
C THR A 622 -1.65 11.62 -27.58
N VAL A 623 -1.06 12.55 -28.33
CA VAL A 623 -1.32 13.99 -28.20
C VAL A 623 -1.47 14.64 -29.57
N GLY A 624 -2.28 15.69 -29.63
CA GLY A 624 -2.36 16.60 -30.78
C GLY A 624 -1.92 18.02 -30.41
N ARG A 625 -2.08 18.96 -31.35
CA ARG A 625 -1.77 20.38 -31.12
C ARG A 625 -2.47 20.96 -29.90
N ALA A 626 -3.76 20.67 -29.72
CA ALA A 626 -4.57 21.19 -28.62
C ALA A 626 -4.07 20.75 -27.24
N ASP A 627 -3.34 19.64 -27.16
CA ASP A 627 -2.78 19.11 -25.91
C ASP A 627 -1.44 19.76 -25.54
N LEU A 628 -0.71 20.26 -26.54
CA LEU A 628 0.64 20.81 -26.36
C LEU A 628 0.64 22.35 -26.29
N VAL A 629 -0.20 23.00 -27.09
CA VAL A 629 -0.24 24.47 -27.22
C VAL A 629 -1.32 25.06 -26.31
N ALA A 630 -1.00 26.15 -25.60
CA ALA A 630 -1.94 26.91 -24.78
C ALA A 630 -2.40 28.20 -25.50
N ASN A 631 -3.48 28.81 -25.01
CA ASN A 631 -4.03 30.04 -25.60
C ASN A 631 -3.32 31.33 -25.12
N TYR A 632 -2.46 31.23 -24.09
CA TYR A 632 -1.83 32.38 -23.42
C TYR A 632 -0.30 32.21 -23.29
N VAL A 633 0.42 33.34 -23.33
CA VAL A 633 1.89 33.42 -23.26
C VAL A 633 2.44 32.72 -22.01
N GLY A 634 3.47 31.88 -22.17
CA GLY A 634 4.22 31.27 -21.06
C GLY A 634 3.58 30.01 -20.43
N GLN A 635 2.43 29.56 -20.94
CA GLN A 635 1.77 28.33 -20.48
C GLN A 635 2.09 27.10 -21.36
N THR A 636 2.50 27.32 -22.61
CA THR A 636 2.74 26.26 -23.59
C THR A 636 3.90 25.34 -23.19
N ALA A 637 5.01 25.90 -22.68
CA ALA A 637 6.12 25.10 -22.17
C ALA A 637 5.70 24.16 -21.03
N SER A 638 4.96 24.67 -20.03
CA SER A 638 4.48 23.86 -18.89
C SER A 638 3.51 22.75 -19.33
N LYS A 639 2.62 23.06 -20.27
CA LYS A 639 1.65 22.10 -20.81
C LYS A 639 2.33 20.99 -21.61
N THR A 640 3.30 21.34 -22.44
CA THR A 640 4.14 20.39 -23.19
C THR A 640 4.94 19.50 -22.25
N LYS A 641 5.61 20.07 -21.24
CA LYS A 641 6.36 19.33 -20.22
C LYS A 641 5.49 18.32 -19.48
N ARG A 642 4.26 18.69 -19.11
CA ARG A 642 3.32 17.77 -18.45
C ARG A 642 3.01 16.55 -19.33
N LYS A 643 2.71 16.76 -20.62
CA LYS A 643 2.45 15.65 -21.56
C LYS A 643 3.68 14.77 -21.79
N MET A 644 4.88 15.35 -21.79
CA MET A 644 6.12 14.57 -21.86
C MET A 644 6.36 13.76 -20.59
N LYS A 645 6.07 14.32 -19.40
CA LYS A 645 6.13 13.61 -18.12
C LYS A 645 5.17 12.40 -18.10
N GLU A 646 3.94 12.57 -18.59
CA GLU A 646 2.97 11.45 -18.73
C GLU A 646 3.50 10.30 -19.60
N ALA A 647 4.34 10.61 -20.60
CA ALA A 647 4.91 9.64 -21.53
C ALA A 647 6.25 9.02 -21.07
N LEU A 648 6.80 9.45 -19.92
CA LEU A 648 8.06 8.90 -19.41
C LEU A 648 7.93 7.40 -19.17
N GLY A 649 9.01 6.69 -19.47
CA GLY A 649 9.08 5.24 -19.50
C GLY A 649 8.46 4.62 -20.75
N GLY A 650 7.72 5.36 -21.57
CA GLY A 650 6.97 4.89 -22.74
C GLY A 650 7.18 5.71 -24.02
N VAL A 651 6.16 5.75 -24.88
CA VAL A 651 6.19 6.49 -26.16
C VAL A 651 5.22 7.67 -26.14
N LEU A 652 5.70 8.87 -26.49
CA LEU A 652 4.87 10.03 -26.82
C LEU A 652 4.59 10.07 -28.32
N PHE A 653 3.35 9.85 -28.71
CA PHE A 653 2.90 9.89 -30.10
C PHE A 653 2.19 11.22 -30.40
N ILE A 654 2.77 12.02 -31.29
CA ILE A 654 2.22 13.31 -31.69
C ILE A 654 1.56 13.14 -33.06
N ASP A 655 0.24 13.09 -33.08
CA ASP A 655 -0.52 13.00 -34.33
C ASP A 655 -0.62 14.37 -35.00
N GLU A 656 -0.55 14.37 -36.33
CA GLU A 656 -0.50 15.58 -37.16
C GLU A 656 0.50 16.63 -36.65
N ALA A 657 1.72 16.20 -36.33
CA ALA A 657 2.75 17.03 -35.69
C ALA A 657 3.06 18.32 -36.47
N TYR A 658 2.93 18.29 -37.80
CA TYR A 658 3.09 19.45 -38.68
C TYR A 658 2.13 20.60 -38.34
N ALA A 659 0.99 20.34 -37.66
CA ALA A 659 0.07 21.36 -37.19
C ALA A 659 0.70 22.30 -36.14
N LEU A 660 1.81 21.91 -35.49
CA LEU A 660 2.54 22.77 -34.56
C LEU A 660 3.28 23.92 -35.28
N MET A 661 3.57 23.78 -36.58
CA MET A 661 4.02 24.88 -37.41
C MET A 661 2.81 25.68 -37.90
N SER A 662 2.40 26.73 -37.20
CA SER A 662 1.63 27.78 -37.88
C SER A 662 2.53 28.90 -38.37
N THR A 663 2.01 29.69 -39.30
CA THR A 663 2.69 30.80 -39.97
C THR A 663 2.41 32.16 -39.33
N SER A 664 1.65 32.22 -38.23
CA SER A 664 1.35 33.48 -37.54
C SER A 664 2.38 33.79 -36.45
N GLU A 665 2.92 35.02 -36.44
CA GLU A 665 3.92 35.49 -35.45
C GLU A 665 3.44 35.44 -33.99
N ASN A 666 2.13 35.38 -33.75
CA ASN A 666 1.52 35.26 -32.42
C ASN A 666 1.20 33.81 -32.01
N ASP A 667 1.70 32.79 -32.74
CA ASP A 667 1.43 31.40 -32.42
C ASP A 667 2.50 30.76 -31.51
N TYR A 668 2.04 30.16 -30.42
CA TYR A 668 2.86 29.49 -29.42
C TYR A 668 3.32 28.08 -29.84
N GLY A 669 2.99 27.62 -31.05
CA GLY A 669 3.46 26.34 -31.59
C GLY A 669 4.98 26.18 -31.61
N HIS A 670 5.73 27.26 -31.91
CA HIS A 670 7.20 27.25 -31.86
C HIS A 670 7.76 27.03 -30.44
N GLU A 671 7.09 27.57 -29.41
CA GLU A 671 7.46 27.36 -28.01
C GLU A 671 7.30 25.86 -27.62
N ALA A 672 6.24 25.21 -28.09
CA ALA A 672 6.02 23.78 -27.89
C ALA A 672 7.13 22.95 -28.56
N ILE A 673 7.52 23.28 -29.80
CA ILE A 673 8.60 22.58 -30.52
C ILE A 673 9.93 22.71 -29.79
N ASN A 674 10.29 23.93 -29.35
CA ASN A 674 11.55 24.17 -28.64
C ASN A 674 11.57 23.42 -27.30
N THR A 675 10.46 23.45 -26.56
CA THR A 675 10.32 22.70 -25.31
C THR A 675 10.46 21.20 -25.55
N LEU A 676 9.84 20.68 -26.61
CA LEU A 676 9.93 19.26 -26.98
C LEU A 676 11.38 18.83 -27.26
N VAL A 677 12.13 19.62 -28.03
CA VAL A 677 13.55 19.35 -28.34
C VAL A 677 14.42 19.40 -27.07
N GLU A 678 14.16 20.37 -26.17
CA GLU A 678 14.86 20.49 -24.90
C GLU A 678 14.63 19.26 -24.02
N GLU A 679 13.38 18.87 -23.81
CA GLU A 679 13.01 17.76 -22.93
C GLU A 679 13.38 16.38 -23.49
N ILE A 680 13.34 16.18 -24.82
CA ILE A 680 13.88 14.96 -25.46
C ILE A 680 15.35 14.77 -25.06
N SER A 681 16.11 15.86 -25.02
CA SER A 681 17.54 15.82 -24.72
C SER A 681 17.80 15.52 -23.24
N LYS A 682 16.87 15.88 -22.34
CA LYS A 682 16.96 15.63 -20.89
C LYS A 682 16.63 14.19 -20.51
N HIS A 683 15.64 13.59 -21.16
CA HIS A 683 15.09 12.30 -20.73
C HIS A 683 15.74 11.07 -21.39
N GLY A 684 16.49 11.25 -22.47
CA GLY A 684 17.32 10.19 -23.08
C GLY A 684 16.54 8.90 -23.35
N GLU A 685 17.06 7.74 -22.90
CA GLU A 685 16.45 6.42 -23.11
C GLU A 685 15.11 6.20 -22.36
N ASN A 686 14.72 7.13 -21.47
CA ASN A 686 13.47 7.03 -20.70
C ASN A 686 12.25 7.58 -21.45
N LEU A 687 12.39 8.06 -22.69
CA LEU A 687 11.28 8.58 -23.49
C LEU A 687 11.56 8.34 -24.98
N VAL A 688 10.58 7.83 -25.72
CA VAL A 688 10.64 7.81 -27.18
C VAL A 688 9.51 8.66 -27.75
N VAL A 689 9.87 9.71 -28.50
CA VAL A 689 8.89 10.52 -29.24
C VAL A 689 8.72 9.99 -30.66
N VAL A 690 7.47 9.84 -31.09
CA VAL A 690 7.06 9.50 -32.45
C VAL A 690 6.22 10.64 -33.02
N LEU A 691 6.66 11.22 -34.13
CA LEU A 691 5.93 12.28 -34.85
C LEU A 691 5.18 11.67 -36.03
N ALA A 692 3.87 11.90 -36.13
CA ALA A 692 3.06 11.36 -37.23
C ALA A 692 2.43 12.44 -38.10
N GLY A 693 2.30 12.15 -39.40
CA GLY A 693 1.63 13.05 -40.34
C GLY A 693 1.76 12.64 -41.80
N TYR A 694 1.41 13.56 -42.70
CA TYR A 694 1.53 13.37 -44.15
C TYR A 694 2.99 13.50 -44.60
N PRO A 695 3.45 12.71 -45.59
CA PRO A 695 4.86 12.71 -45.99
C PRO A 695 5.44 14.10 -46.33
N TYR A 696 4.70 14.90 -47.09
CA TYR A 696 5.16 16.23 -47.52
C TYR A 696 5.21 17.25 -46.37
N ASP A 697 4.16 17.29 -45.55
CA ASP A 697 4.07 18.23 -44.42
C ASP A 697 5.06 17.87 -43.31
N MET A 698 5.27 16.57 -43.08
CA MET A 698 6.28 16.10 -42.11
C MET A 698 7.70 16.43 -42.54
N GLN A 699 8.01 16.39 -43.84
CA GLN A 699 9.32 16.81 -44.31
C GLN A 699 9.57 18.30 -43.99
N LYS A 700 8.60 19.16 -44.32
CA LYS A 700 8.64 20.58 -43.92
C LYS A 700 8.74 20.78 -42.41
N PHE A 701 8.05 19.94 -41.64
CA PHE A 701 8.09 19.97 -40.18
C PHE A 701 9.47 19.70 -39.62
N ILE A 702 10.11 18.63 -40.07
CA ILE A 702 11.45 18.28 -39.61
C ILE A 702 12.48 19.34 -40.06
N ASP A 703 12.32 19.91 -41.24
CA ASP A 703 13.23 20.91 -41.78
C ASP A 703 13.04 22.31 -41.13
N SER A 704 11.94 22.52 -40.40
CA SER A 704 11.63 23.80 -39.75
C SER A 704 12.51 24.11 -38.53
N ASN A 705 13.07 23.08 -37.89
CA ASN A 705 13.88 23.23 -36.68
C ASN A 705 15.06 22.23 -36.70
N PRO A 706 16.33 22.70 -36.70
CA PRO A 706 17.50 21.82 -36.68
C PRO A 706 17.55 20.84 -35.48
N GLY A 707 16.89 21.22 -34.37
CA GLY A 707 16.68 20.35 -33.22
C GLY A 707 15.86 19.11 -33.56
N LEU A 708 14.84 19.22 -34.41
CA LEU A 708 14.06 18.05 -34.85
C LEU A 708 14.88 17.17 -35.78
N SER A 709 15.51 17.75 -36.82
CA SER A 709 16.27 16.95 -37.81
C SER A 709 17.45 16.19 -37.19
N SER A 710 18.04 16.70 -36.10
CA SER A 710 19.13 16.03 -35.38
C SER A 710 18.68 14.85 -34.52
N ARG A 711 17.50 14.91 -33.88
CA ARG A 711 17.00 13.83 -33.00
C ARG A 711 16.18 12.76 -33.73
N PHE A 712 15.48 13.13 -34.81
CA PHE A 712 14.58 12.23 -35.53
C PHE A 712 15.24 11.67 -36.80
N LYS A 713 15.94 10.53 -36.65
CA LYS A 713 16.66 9.89 -37.77
C LYS A 713 15.96 8.66 -38.35
N LYS A 714 14.90 8.16 -37.71
CA LYS A 714 14.14 6.99 -38.16
C LYS A 714 12.87 7.43 -38.86
N TYR A 715 12.70 7.02 -40.11
CA TYR A 715 11.52 7.33 -40.91
C TYR A 715 10.81 6.03 -41.27
N PHE A 716 9.58 5.88 -40.82
CA PHE A 716 8.72 4.75 -41.15
C PHE A 716 7.63 5.22 -42.10
N ARG A 717 7.59 4.61 -43.28
CA ARG A 717 6.58 4.88 -44.29
C ARG A 717 5.45 3.86 -44.17
N PHE A 718 4.23 4.38 -44.13
CA PHE A 718 3.00 3.61 -44.08
C PHE A 718 2.28 3.78 -45.42
N PRO A 719 2.51 2.88 -46.39
CA PRO A 719 1.82 2.93 -47.68
C PRO A 719 0.32 2.71 -47.50
N ASP A 720 -0.45 3.13 -48.51
CA ASP A 720 -1.87 2.77 -48.61
C ASP A 720 -2.00 1.26 -48.81
N TYR A 721 -3.05 0.67 -48.24
CA TYR A 721 -3.31 -0.76 -48.38
C TYR A 721 -3.72 -1.09 -49.81
N THR A 722 -3.22 -2.20 -50.32
CA THR A 722 -3.65 -2.74 -51.62
C THR A 722 -5.09 -3.28 -51.52
N ALA A 723 -5.77 -3.47 -52.66
CA ALA A 723 -7.12 -4.04 -52.67
C ALA A 723 -7.22 -5.40 -51.95
N SER A 724 -6.21 -6.27 -52.11
CA SER A 724 -6.15 -7.57 -51.44
C SER A 724 -5.89 -7.45 -49.93
N GLU A 725 -5.07 -6.47 -49.50
CA GLU A 725 -4.86 -6.16 -48.10
C GLU A 725 -6.13 -5.58 -47.45
N LEU A 726 -6.84 -4.68 -48.13
CA LEU A 726 -8.12 -4.14 -47.67
C LEU A 726 -9.19 -5.22 -47.54
N LEU A 727 -9.28 -6.14 -48.51
CA LEU A 727 -10.17 -7.29 -48.42
C LEU A 727 -9.84 -8.15 -47.21
N SER A 728 -8.56 -8.40 -46.97
CA SER A 728 -8.10 -9.16 -45.80
C SER A 728 -8.46 -8.45 -44.49
N ILE A 729 -8.35 -7.11 -44.43
CA ILE A 729 -8.76 -6.31 -43.25
C ILE A 729 -10.28 -6.40 -43.04
N ILE A 730 -11.07 -6.35 -44.12
CA ILE A 730 -12.52 -6.50 -44.08
C ILE A 730 -12.89 -7.89 -43.53
N THR A 731 -12.32 -8.96 -44.10
CA THR A 731 -12.57 -10.33 -43.65
C THR A 731 -12.18 -10.53 -42.18
N GLN A 732 -11.01 -10.03 -41.76
CA GLN A 732 -10.59 -10.12 -40.36
C GLN A 732 -11.57 -9.38 -39.45
N PHE A 733 -12.00 -8.18 -39.81
CA PHE A 733 -12.93 -7.39 -39.00
C PHE A 733 -14.32 -8.04 -38.91
N ILE A 734 -14.77 -8.71 -39.98
CA ILE A 734 -16.01 -9.51 -39.98
C ILE A 734 -15.90 -10.68 -38.97
N GLN A 735 -14.80 -11.43 -39.03
CA GLN A 735 -14.54 -12.57 -38.14
C GLN A 735 -14.40 -12.15 -36.68
N ASP A 736 -13.68 -11.06 -36.40
CA ASP A 736 -13.49 -10.52 -35.05
C ASP A 736 -14.83 -10.15 -34.39
N ASN A 737 -15.85 -9.78 -35.18
CA ASN A 737 -17.20 -9.47 -34.72
C ASN A 737 -18.15 -10.68 -34.78
N SER A 738 -17.64 -11.89 -35.01
CA SER A 738 -18.43 -13.13 -35.12
C SER A 738 -19.44 -13.16 -36.28
N TYR A 739 -19.18 -12.42 -37.36
CA TYR A 739 -19.94 -12.49 -38.60
C TYR A 739 -19.23 -13.37 -39.63
N GLU A 740 -19.97 -13.77 -40.66
CA GLU A 740 -19.52 -14.58 -41.79
C GLU A 740 -20.06 -13.97 -43.10
N VAL A 741 -19.32 -14.16 -44.19
CA VAL A 741 -19.75 -13.75 -45.55
C VAL A 741 -19.75 -14.97 -46.45
N THR A 742 -20.61 -14.97 -47.47
CA THR A 742 -20.57 -16.01 -48.51
C THR A 742 -19.39 -15.81 -49.44
N ASP A 743 -18.92 -16.90 -50.07
CA ASP A 743 -17.86 -16.87 -51.08
C ASP A 743 -18.20 -15.87 -52.21
N ASP A 744 -19.44 -15.88 -52.70
CA ASP A 744 -19.93 -14.92 -53.70
C ASP A 744 -19.78 -13.45 -53.25
N THR A 745 -20.05 -13.16 -51.97
CA THR A 745 -19.93 -11.82 -51.39
C THR A 745 -18.46 -11.40 -51.33
N GLN A 746 -17.57 -12.33 -50.99
CA GLN A 746 -16.14 -12.09 -50.92
C GLN A 746 -15.54 -11.82 -52.32
N GLU A 747 -15.97 -12.56 -53.35
CA GLU A 747 -15.57 -12.31 -54.74
C GLU A 747 -16.03 -10.94 -55.24
N CYS A 748 -17.30 -10.58 -54.99
CA CYS A 748 -17.82 -9.27 -55.37
C CYS A 748 -17.08 -8.11 -54.67
N LEU A 749 -16.76 -8.27 -53.38
CA LEU A 749 -15.95 -7.29 -52.64
C LEU A 749 -14.54 -7.15 -53.24
N ALA A 750 -13.91 -8.26 -53.61
CA ALA A 750 -12.58 -8.26 -54.22
C ALA A 750 -12.56 -7.48 -55.54
N GLU A 751 -13.54 -7.71 -56.42
CA GLU A 751 -13.66 -7.03 -57.72
C GLU A 751 -13.90 -5.52 -57.55
N GLN A 752 -14.81 -5.13 -56.66
CA GLN A 752 -15.10 -3.71 -56.41
C GLN A 752 -13.91 -2.97 -55.78
N LEU A 753 -13.25 -3.57 -54.78
CA LEU A 753 -12.06 -2.98 -54.16
C LEU A 753 -10.91 -2.81 -55.17
N GLY A 754 -10.72 -3.79 -56.06
CA GLY A 754 -9.74 -3.69 -57.16
C GLY A 754 -10.03 -2.48 -58.06
N THR A 755 -11.27 -2.37 -58.52
CA THR A 755 -11.74 -1.27 -59.38
C THR A 755 -11.54 0.11 -58.71
N TRP A 756 -11.91 0.25 -57.44
CA TRP A 756 -11.78 1.54 -56.74
C TRP A 756 -10.35 1.89 -56.38
N SER A 757 -9.52 0.89 -56.12
CA SER A 757 -8.09 1.08 -55.89
C SER A 757 -7.43 1.66 -57.15
N GLU A 758 -7.73 1.12 -58.34
CA GLU A 758 -7.22 1.64 -59.62
C GLU A 758 -7.72 3.07 -59.91
N GLN A 759 -8.97 3.36 -59.55
CA GLN A 759 -9.59 4.68 -59.72
C GLN A 759 -9.15 5.70 -58.64
N GLY A 760 -8.36 5.29 -57.63
CA GLY A 760 -7.96 6.16 -56.52
C GLY A 760 -9.12 6.67 -55.66
N ARG A 761 -10.24 5.93 -55.63
CA ARG A 761 -11.47 6.35 -54.92
C ARG A 761 -11.43 6.03 -53.42
N ILE A 762 -10.62 5.06 -53.02
CA ILE A 762 -10.52 4.62 -51.62
C ILE A 762 -9.75 5.66 -50.81
N LYS A 763 -10.43 6.34 -49.88
CA LYS A 763 -9.82 7.29 -48.94
C LYS A 763 -9.99 6.78 -47.51
N GLY A 764 -8.93 6.89 -46.69
CA GLY A 764 -8.97 6.50 -45.28
C GLY A 764 -8.59 5.04 -44.98
N ASN A 765 -8.16 4.25 -45.98
CA ASN A 765 -7.50 2.95 -45.80
C ASN A 765 -8.27 2.00 -44.86
N GLY A 766 -7.63 1.48 -43.80
CA GLY A 766 -8.28 0.59 -42.84
C GLY A 766 -9.49 1.21 -42.12
N ARG A 767 -9.59 2.55 -42.03
CA ARG A 767 -10.81 3.21 -41.54
C ARG A 767 -11.96 3.04 -42.53
N PHE A 768 -11.69 3.12 -43.83
CA PHE A 768 -12.69 2.85 -44.86
C PHE A 768 -13.19 1.40 -44.77
N ALA A 769 -12.27 0.43 -44.68
CA ALA A 769 -12.61 -0.99 -44.52
C ALA A 769 -13.54 -1.24 -43.32
N LYS A 770 -13.21 -0.67 -42.15
CA LYS A 770 -14.04 -0.79 -40.93
C LYS A 770 -15.41 -0.14 -41.10
N ASN A 771 -15.45 1.09 -41.62
CA ASN A 771 -16.70 1.81 -41.84
C ASN A 771 -17.62 1.05 -42.80
N LEU A 772 -17.07 0.45 -43.86
CA LEU A 772 -17.82 -0.35 -44.82
C LEU A 772 -18.49 -1.55 -44.15
N VAL A 773 -17.76 -2.31 -43.32
CA VAL A 773 -18.33 -3.45 -42.60
C VAL A 773 -19.39 -3.02 -41.58
N GLN A 774 -19.13 -1.94 -40.83
CA GLN A 774 -20.10 -1.42 -39.85
C GLN A 774 -21.39 -0.96 -40.52
N GLU A 775 -21.31 -0.34 -41.69
CA GLU A 775 -22.50 0.03 -42.45
C GLU A 775 -23.20 -1.22 -43.01
N ALA A 776 -22.47 -2.22 -43.49
CA ALA A 776 -23.06 -3.49 -43.92
C ALA A 776 -23.77 -4.24 -42.77
N MET A 777 -23.25 -4.19 -41.55
CA MET A 777 -23.91 -4.73 -40.35
C MET A 777 -25.22 -3.99 -40.05
N GLN A 778 -25.28 -2.66 -40.25
CA GLN A 778 -26.51 -1.89 -40.11
C GLN A 778 -27.54 -2.26 -41.19
N GLU A 779 -27.10 -2.44 -42.43
CA GLU A 779 -27.97 -2.89 -43.52
C GLU A 779 -28.52 -4.30 -43.29
N GLN A 780 -27.70 -5.21 -42.75
CA GLN A 780 -28.16 -6.52 -42.31
C GLN A 780 -29.22 -6.40 -41.21
N ALA A 781 -29.01 -5.54 -40.20
CA ALA A 781 -30.00 -5.33 -39.14
C ALA A 781 -31.33 -4.79 -39.70
N LEU A 782 -31.29 -3.87 -40.67
CA LEU A 782 -32.48 -3.36 -41.36
C LEU A 782 -33.19 -4.45 -42.16
N ARG A 783 -32.43 -5.27 -42.90
CA ARG A 783 -32.96 -6.41 -43.68
C ARG A 783 -33.64 -7.43 -42.78
N LEU A 784 -33.02 -7.78 -41.64
CA LEU A 784 -33.59 -8.71 -40.67
C LEU A 784 -34.85 -8.12 -40.03
N ALA A 785 -34.81 -6.86 -39.57
CA ALA A 785 -35.98 -6.19 -38.99
C ALA A 785 -37.19 -6.14 -39.93
N ALA A 786 -36.97 -6.03 -41.24
CA ALA A 786 -38.02 -5.99 -42.24
C ALA A 786 -38.66 -7.37 -42.56
N ALA A 787 -38.06 -8.49 -42.12
CA ALA A 787 -38.51 -9.83 -42.51
C ALA A 787 -39.66 -10.40 -41.66
N GLU A 788 -40.23 -9.64 -40.70
CA GLU A 788 -41.37 -10.02 -39.83
C GLU A 788 -41.30 -11.46 -39.24
N LYS A 789 -40.09 -11.93 -38.90
CA LYS A 789 -39.84 -13.26 -38.34
C LYS A 789 -39.82 -13.20 -36.81
N SER A 790 -40.50 -14.13 -36.14
CA SER A 790 -40.60 -14.14 -34.67
C SER A 790 -39.34 -14.63 -33.95
N ASP A 791 -38.53 -15.48 -34.60
CA ASP A 791 -37.30 -16.06 -34.05
C ASP A 791 -36.19 -16.14 -35.10
N TRP A 792 -34.96 -15.80 -34.68
CA TRP A 792 -33.76 -15.80 -35.52
C TRP A 792 -32.82 -16.94 -35.16
N THR A 793 -32.28 -17.64 -36.16
CA THR A 793 -31.23 -18.63 -35.93
C THR A 793 -29.86 -17.97 -35.76
N LYS A 794 -28.90 -18.69 -35.17
CA LYS A 794 -27.52 -18.19 -35.07
C LYS A 794 -26.89 -17.92 -36.44
N GLU A 795 -27.26 -18.70 -37.46
CA GLU A 795 -26.77 -18.52 -38.83
C GLU A 795 -27.35 -17.24 -39.44
N ASP A 796 -28.65 -16.98 -39.26
CA ASP A 796 -29.32 -15.77 -39.75
C ASP A 796 -28.65 -14.48 -39.20
N LEU A 797 -28.26 -14.50 -37.92
CA LEU A 797 -27.68 -13.34 -37.24
C LEU A 797 -26.21 -13.09 -37.61
N ARG A 798 -25.50 -14.12 -38.10
CA ARG A 798 -24.07 -14.04 -38.43
C ARG A 798 -23.78 -13.74 -39.90
N LEU A 799 -24.72 -14.03 -40.79
CA LEU A 799 -24.48 -13.94 -42.23
C LEU A 799 -24.66 -12.51 -42.77
N LEU A 800 -23.58 -11.93 -43.30
CA LEU A 800 -23.59 -10.73 -44.14
C LEU A 800 -23.61 -11.12 -45.62
N THR A 801 -24.49 -10.50 -46.39
CA THR A 801 -24.67 -10.80 -47.81
C THR A 801 -24.24 -9.64 -48.69
N TRP A 802 -24.03 -9.91 -49.98
CA TRP A 802 -23.71 -8.87 -50.95
C TRP A 802 -24.74 -7.73 -50.99
N GLU A 803 -26.03 -8.01 -50.74
CA GLU A 803 -27.06 -6.98 -50.68
C GLU A 803 -26.81 -5.97 -49.54
N ASP A 804 -26.31 -6.44 -48.40
CA ASP A 804 -25.98 -5.58 -47.26
C ASP A 804 -24.77 -4.68 -47.60
N PHE A 805 -23.75 -5.25 -48.26
CA PHE A 805 -22.58 -4.50 -48.70
C PHE A 805 -22.90 -3.52 -49.84
N SER A 806 -23.71 -3.90 -50.83
CA SER A 806 -24.03 -3.01 -51.95
C SER A 806 -24.76 -1.75 -51.50
N LYS A 807 -25.73 -1.88 -50.57
CA LYS A 807 -26.42 -0.73 -49.96
C LYS A 807 -25.49 0.13 -49.10
N ALA A 808 -24.61 -0.51 -48.32
CA ALA A 808 -23.58 0.20 -47.56
C ALA A 808 -22.65 1.02 -48.46
N ILE A 809 -22.27 0.46 -49.61
CA ILE A 809 -21.43 1.13 -50.62
C ILE A 809 -22.12 2.35 -51.21
N GLU A 810 -23.41 2.25 -51.55
CA GLU A 810 -24.20 3.38 -52.08
C GLU A 810 -24.19 4.59 -51.14
N ARG A 811 -24.17 4.36 -49.82
CA ARG A 811 -24.11 5.43 -48.81
C ARG A 811 -22.73 6.01 -48.60
N ILE A 812 -21.71 5.15 -48.48
CA ILE A 812 -20.34 5.58 -48.18
C ILE A 812 -19.65 6.18 -49.41
N MET A 813 -20.02 5.71 -50.60
CA MET A 813 -19.49 6.16 -51.89
C MET A 813 -20.62 6.35 -52.92
N PRO A 814 -21.45 7.40 -52.77
CA PRO A 814 -22.50 7.69 -53.75
C PRO A 814 -21.90 7.86 -55.14
N ALA A 815 -22.58 7.29 -56.15
CA ALA A 815 -22.21 7.47 -57.54
C ALA A 815 -22.22 8.97 -57.86
N LYS A 816 -21.08 9.47 -58.34
CA LYS A 816 -20.96 10.83 -58.88
C LYS A 816 -21.51 10.90 -60.28
#